data_AF-A0A3P6UG03-F1
#
_entry.id   AF-A0A3P6UG03-F1
#
_cell.length_a   1.000
_cell.length_b   1.000
_cell.length_c   1.000
_cell.angle_alpha   90.00
_cell.angle_beta   90.00
_cell.angle_gamma   90.00
#
_symmetry.space_group_name_H-M   'P 1'
#
loop_
_entity.id
_entity.type
_entity.pdbx_description
1 polymer ?
#
loop_
_entity_poly.entity_id
_entity_poly.type
_entity_poly.pdbx_seq_one_letter_code
_entity_poly.pdbx_strand_id
1 'polypeptide(L)'
;FWLVDILENDNGTPIFNYFQRATASLADRVNSKIPSVSIIVVDGLVCDCPTLKIRLNNIIKYLLREPINGPTMYMNDEFRNKLFKGEGNLGYDLAALILQIGRDHGIPPYTVWREYCGGSKTKEGDRYWYENELAPSGFTEEQLIEIRKTTMARILCNNVEYFDMIQPRVFELENNYNNYPINCNETLRLDMDLNKWHDESHKLNVPITEATIEEAIEIAMQEIKQRRKRERQIIRENQNLFKSGDPLLSYGKMMRAKHEAMAIARVSDIFLQVTKNMMSKIKSESNKQLLRELDINKMQNLLQQIDVSSFISRIEPFLGPGGSVEKCLPKNLPCDDNTPYRTMSGWCNNLQNPHFANAFGPLIHLLPPAYEDGIDMPRSKSVTGELLPSARVISNTIHFDLPISHQKFSGMIMQFGQILDHEVTHSPIERGPDDEILNCTRCDSHETLSTHCMPLPIPSDDPFFPTHDESGERRCLPFTRSLLGQLNLGYRNQINQLTAYLDGSVIYGSTECEAKELRTFVGGRLNSTNLGVFNSEALPQGDQEQDCRSSPKFMCFVAGDERNSHQPALTSMHNIFLREHNRIARKLEKRNPSWNDERIFQETRRIVGAEFAHIAYNEYLPLLLGKRLMHKYDLNTLKIGYYQGYDDGCDASISQPFATAAFRFGHTLVSRFFSRFNAYYKNFTEPVDLVENFNSVEAIYDAKRGSIDSLLVGLLGTPSMAFDRHITTALRNHLFGRRGEPLSGMDLISLNILRARDHGVQPYNTFRKFCGIGAAKDFSDLLTEMNESAVVALRSLYKTVDDIDLFPGLLCERPMEGALLPPTMACIIAEQFHRIKKCDRFYYENDLHATRFSPKQLNEIRKVTLASLLCANSRILKIQPNVFLLPDEFVNVPTSCAHFKHVNLDQWIDRPLCYVGNTVILLDETKRVSPCQSCTCTSKGSQCATITIRNCIALFSQYLFAEIMKDTACIVQCAHLFWKST
;
A
#
# COMPACT_ATOMS: atom_id res chain seq x y z
N PHE A 1 -37.11 8.42 -16.68
CA PHE A 1 -36.48 7.75 -15.54
C PHE A 1 -35.58 6.59 -15.97
N TRP A 2 -36.07 5.55 -16.67
CA TRP A 2 -35.24 4.41 -17.11
C TRP A 2 -34.17 4.65 -18.22
N LEU A 3 -34.02 5.89 -18.70
CA LEU A 3 -33.12 6.22 -19.82
C LEU A 3 -31.81 6.90 -19.37
N VAL A 4 -31.67 7.19 -18.08
CA VAL A 4 -30.49 7.88 -17.53
C VAL A 4 -29.36 6.89 -17.22
N ASP A 5 -29.68 5.63 -16.88
CA ASP A 5 -28.66 4.65 -16.45
C ASP A 5 -28.04 3.81 -17.58
N ILE A 6 -28.51 3.92 -18.83
CA ILE A 6 -28.07 3.02 -19.92
C ILE A 6 -26.86 3.57 -20.71
N LEU A 7 -26.38 4.78 -20.43
CA LEU A 7 -25.28 5.41 -21.19
C LEU A 7 -24.19 6.04 -20.32
N GLU A 8 -23.88 5.45 -19.16
CA GLU A 8 -22.56 5.64 -18.56
C GLU A 8 -21.58 4.69 -19.25
N ASN A 9 -20.92 5.19 -20.30
CA ASN A 9 -19.73 4.54 -20.82
C ASN A 9 -18.60 5.56 -20.93
N ASP A 10 -17.44 5.11 -20.47
CA ASP A 10 -16.17 5.82 -20.40
C ASP A 10 -15.79 6.44 -21.75
N ASN A 11 -15.91 7.77 -21.86
CA ASN A 11 -14.98 8.67 -22.56
C ASN A 11 -15.64 10.02 -22.85
N GLY A 12 -15.07 11.08 -22.27
CA GLY A 12 -15.50 12.48 -22.44
C GLY A 12 -15.51 12.95 -23.90
N THR A 13 -16.64 12.78 -24.58
CA THR A 13 -16.98 13.43 -25.86
C THR A 13 -18.23 14.30 -25.70
N PRO A 14 -18.46 15.32 -26.55
CA PRO A 14 -19.32 16.49 -26.29
C PRO A 14 -20.83 16.22 -26.46
N ILE A 15 -21.31 15.09 -25.94
CA ILE A 15 -22.73 14.73 -25.91
C ILE A 15 -23.40 15.27 -24.64
N PHE A 16 -22.66 15.43 -23.55
CA PHE A 16 -23.19 15.94 -22.27
C PHE A 16 -23.76 17.38 -22.39
N ASN A 17 -23.10 18.25 -23.16
CA ASN A 17 -23.58 19.62 -23.41
C ASN A 17 -24.82 19.68 -24.34
N TYR A 18 -25.03 18.67 -25.18
CA TYR A 18 -26.24 18.57 -26.00
C TYR A 18 -27.42 18.03 -25.16
N PHE A 19 -27.14 17.15 -24.20
CA PHE A 19 -28.11 16.59 -23.27
C PHE A 19 -28.66 17.61 -22.27
N GLN A 20 -27.83 18.50 -21.72
CA GLN A 20 -28.32 19.61 -20.86
C GLN A 20 -29.31 20.55 -21.58
N ARG A 21 -29.15 20.76 -22.89
CA ARG A 21 -30.09 21.56 -23.70
C ARG A 21 -31.36 20.79 -24.06
N ALA A 22 -31.26 19.47 -24.28
CA ALA A 22 -32.41 18.62 -24.59
C ALA A 22 -33.30 18.35 -23.36
N THR A 23 -32.75 18.23 -22.15
CA THR A 23 -33.52 18.11 -20.89
C THR A 23 -34.26 19.40 -20.56
N ALA A 24 -33.70 20.58 -20.87
CA ALA A 24 -34.41 21.85 -20.78
C ALA A 24 -35.62 21.93 -21.75
N SER A 25 -35.44 21.48 -23.01
CA SER A 25 -36.54 21.42 -23.99
C SER A 25 -37.64 20.40 -23.63
N LEU A 26 -37.31 19.32 -22.93
CA LEU A 26 -38.31 18.34 -22.47
C LEU A 26 -39.07 18.88 -21.24
N ALA A 27 -38.38 19.58 -20.34
CA ALA A 27 -38.98 20.28 -19.21
C ALA A 27 -39.98 21.36 -19.68
N ASP A 28 -39.65 22.14 -20.71
CA ASP A 28 -40.56 23.15 -21.27
C ASP A 28 -41.82 22.54 -21.93
N ARG A 29 -41.71 21.35 -22.53
CA ARG A 29 -42.87 20.65 -23.11
C ARG A 29 -43.77 20.01 -22.05
N VAL A 30 -43.21 19.51 -20.96
CA VAL A 30 -44.00 19.04 -19.81
C VAL A 30 -44.73 20.21 -19.14
N ASN A 31 -44.08 21.38 -19.02
CA ASN A 31 -44.71 22.60 -18.50
C ASN A 31 -45.90 23.08 -19.35
N SER A 32 -45.90 22.79 -20.67
CA SER A 32 -47.00 23.16 -21.56
C SER A 32 -48.30 22.35 -21.35
N LYS A 33 -48.22 21.15 -20.76
CA LYS A 33 -49.38 20.30 -20.44
C LYS A 33 -49.78 20.33 -18.97
N ILE A 34 -48.88 20.77 -18.09
CA ILE A 34 -49.11 20.95 -16.65
C ILE A 34 -48.59 22.37 -16.29
N PRO A 35 -49.44 23.42 -16.29
CA PRO A 35 -49.01 24.82 -16.34
C PRO A 35 -48.20 25.34 -15.13
N SER A 36 -48.01 24.53 -14.09
CA SER A 36 -47.41 24.95 -12.81
C SER A 36 -46.11 24.21 -12.43
N VAL A 37 -45.49 23.51 -13.38
CA VAL A 37 -44.18 22.87 -13.16
C VAL A 37 -43.09 23.76 -13.76
N SER A 38 -41.94 23.86 -13.11
CA SER A 38 -40.73 24.48 -13.66
C SER A 38 -39.57 23.67 -13.12
N ILE A 39 -38.97 22.80 -13.93
CA ILE A 39 -37.90 21.90 -13.49
C ILE A 39 -36.61 22.72 -13.40
N ILE A 40 -36.10 22.94 -12.17
CA ILE A 40 -34.77 23.50 -11.94
C ILE A 40 -33.84 22.31 -11.70
N VAL A 41 -32.79 22.17 -12.50
CA VAL A 41 -31.67 21.27 -12.24
C VAL A 41 -30.67 22.03 -11.38
N VAL A 42 -30.41 21.57 -10.15
CA VAL A 42 -29.35 22.11 -9.30
C VAL A 42 -28.49 20.95 -8.81
N ASP A 43 -27.21 20.99 -9.18
CA ASP A 43 -26.16 20.13 -8.64
C ASP A 43 -25.94 20.39 -7.14
N GLY A 44 -25.87 19.32 -6.35
CA GLY A 44 -25.00 19.28 -5.18
C GLY A 44 -25.34 20.12 -3.95
N LEU A 45 -26.61 20.44 -3.67
CA LEU A 45 -27.02 21.04 -2.40
C LEU A 45 -28.25 20.30 -1.83
N VAL A 46 -28.13 19.83 -0.58
CA VAL A 46 -29.29 19.41 0.24
C VAL A 46 -30.18 20.64 0.40
N CYS A 47 -31.19 20.74 -0.45
CA CYS A 47 -32.27 21.71 -0.32
C CYS A 47 -33.43 21.01 0.38
N ASP A 48 -33.72 21.42 1.62
CA ASP A 48 -35.04 21.19 2.20
C ASP A 48 -36.05 22.05 1.41
N CYS A 49 -36.55 21.50 0.32
CA CYS A 49 -37.40 22.17 -0.66
C CYS A 49 -38.80 21.54 -0.61
N PRO A 50 -39.75 22.11 0.16
CA PRO A 50 -41.14 21.66 0.20
C PRO A 50 -41.76 21.49 -1.20
N THR A 51 -41.33 22.34 -2.14
CA THR A 51 -41.73 22.32 -3.56
C THR A 51 -41.31 21.06 -4.30
N LEU A 52 -40.16 20.45 -4.01
CA LEU A 52 -39.72 19.22 -4.67
C LEU A 52 -40.53 18.01 -4.16
N LYS A 53 -40.78 17.96 -2.84
CA LYS A 53 -41.60 16.93 -2.19
C LYS A 53 -43.05 16.95 -2.71
N ILE A 54 -43.66 18.14 -2.79
CA ILE A 54 -45.00 18.32 -3.38
C ILE A 54 -45.05 17.86 -4.85
N ARG A 55 -44.00 18.15 -5.63
CA ARG A 55 -43.91 17.74 -7.04
C ARG A 55 -43.80 16.22 -7.19
N LEU A 56 -42.98 15.57 -6.36
CA LEU A 56 -42.84 14.11 -6.37
C LEU A 56 -44.16 13.43 -6.00
N ASN A 57 -44.85 13.94 -4.98
CA ASN A 57 -46.15 13.43 -4.55
C ASN A 57 -47.20 13.52 -5.66
N ASN A 58 -47.22 14.62 -6.42
CA ASN A 58 -48.14 14.80 -7.56
C ASN A 58 -47.83 13.84 -8.71
N ILE A 59 -46.55 13.56 -8.99
CA ILE A 59 -46.15 12.58 -10.01
C ILE A 59 -46.62 11.17 -9.60
N ILE A 60 -46.43 10.78 -8.34
CA ILE A 60 -46.86 9.47 -7.84
C ILE A 60 -48.39 9.35 -7.92
N LYS A 61 -49.13 10.40 -7.53
CA LYS A 61 -50.61 10.45 -7.67
C LYS A 61 -51.07 10.29 -9.11
N TYR A 62 -50.36 10.88 -10.07
CA TYR A 62 -50.63 10.72 -11.50
C TYR A 62 -50.37 9.28 -11.94
N LEU A 63 -49.22 8.69 -11.60
CA LEU A 63 -48.87 7.33 -11.97
C LEU A 63 -49.85 6.27 -11.46
N LEU A 64 -50.47 6.48 -10.29
CA LEU A 64 -51.46 5.56 -9.72
C LEU A 64 -52.82 5.59 -10.43
N ARG A 65 -53.09 6.60 -11.26
CA ARG A 65 -54.39 6.81 -11.94
C ARG A 65 -54.32 6.63 -13.44
N GLU A 66 -53.13 6.67 -14.00
CA GLU A 66 -52.93 6.60 -15.44
C GLU A 66 -52.80 5.16 -15.93
N PRO A 67 -53.65 4.72 -16.87
CA PRO A 67 -53.46 3.42 -17.50
C PRO A 67 -52.13 3.39 -18.25
N ILE A 68 -51.39 2.31 -18.06
CA ILE A 68 -50.33 1.97 -18.99
C ILE A 68 -51.00 1.59 -20.31
N ASN A 69 -50.67 2.29 -21.39
CA ASN A 69 -51.12 1.89 -22.72
C ASN A 69 -50.65 0.45 -22.99
N GLY A 70 -51.57 -0.40 -23.45
CA GLY A 70 -51.26 -1.81 -23.70
C GLY A 70 -50.04 -1.99 -24.63
N PRO A 71 -49.40 -3.17 -24.63
CA PRO A 71 -48.26 -3.43 -25.49
C PRO A 71 -48.69 -3.27 -26.95
N THR A 72 -48.26 -2.17 -27.58
CA THR A 72 -48.46 -1.93 -29.00
C THR A 72 -47.19 -2.30 -29.73
N MET A 73 -47.32 -2.78 -30.97
CA MET A 73 -46.17 -3.05 -31.85
C MET A 73 -45.42 -1.78 -32.27
N TYR A 74 -45.92 -0.60 -31.87
CA TYR A 74 -45.48 0.70 -32.35
C TYR A 74 -45.02 1.55 -31.16
N MET A 75 -43.71 1.76 -31.07
CA MET A 75 -43.17 2.80 -30.22
C MET A 75 -43.66 4.16 -30.73
N ASN A 76 -44.10 5.04 -29.83
CA ASN A 76 -44.63 6.34 -30.23
C ASN A 76 -43.57 7.17 -30.97
N ASP A 77 -44.01 8.15 -31.77
CA ASP A 77 -43.09 9.02 -32.54
C ASP A 77 -42.10 9.78 -31.64
N GLU A 78 -42.44 9.97 -30.38
CA GLU A 78 -41.59 10.68 -29.42
C GLU A 78 -40.32 9.89 -29.11
N PHE A 79 -40.43 8.59 -28.84
CA PHE A 79 -39.28 7.71 -28.58
C PHE A 79 -38.65 7.14 -29.84
N ARG A 80 -39.41 7.05 -30.94
CA ARG A 80 -38.92 6.51 -32.22
C ARG A 80 -38.18 7.55 -33.08
N ASN A 81 -38.68 8.79 -33.13
CA ASN A 81 -38.20 9.78 -34.11
C ASN A 81 -37.72 11.09 -33.47
N LYS A 82 -38.07 11.33 -32.20
CA LYS A 82 -37.87 12.61 -31.54
C LYS A 82 -37.11 12.51 -30.22
N LEU A 83 -36.57 11.33 -29.89
CA LEU A 83 -35.84 11.16 -28.64
C LEU A 83 -34.57 12.01 -28.69
N PHE A 84 -34.42 12.92 -27.73
CA PHE A 84 -33.35 13.94 -27.67
C PHE A 84 -33.31 14.91 -28.87
N LYS A 85 -34.42 15.07 -29.60
CA LYS A 85 -34.50 16.03 -30.71
C LYS A 85 -34.51 17.46 -30.17
N GLY A 86 -33.39 18.17 -30.34
CA GLY A 86 -33.28 19.62 -30.10
C GLY A 86 -33.88 20.47 -31.24
N GLU A 87 -33.47 21.73 -31.38
CA GLU A 87 -33.94 22.64 -32.45
C GLU A 87 -33.55 22.21 -33.89
N GLY A 88 -32.75 21.13 -34.04
CA GLY A 88 -32.39 20.51 -35.31
C GLY A 88 -33.31 19.35 -35.73
N ASN A 89 -33.27 18.96 -37.00
CA ASN A 89 -34.19 17.98 -37.57
C ASN A 89 -33.92 16.49 -37.25
N LEU A 90 -32.93 16.16 -36.42
CA LEU A 90 -32.52 14.78 -36.12
C LEU A 90 -32.83 14.41 -34.66
N GLY A 91 -33.54 13.30 -34.46
CA GLY A 91 -33.77 12.64 -33.17
C GLY A 91 -33.30 11.19 -33.22
N TYR A 92 -33.09 10.57 -32.07
CA TYR A 92 -32.65 9.16 -31.97
C TYR A 92 -33.85 8.21 -31.96
N ASP A 93 -33.67 7.02 -32.54
CA ASP A 93 -34.61 5.90 -32.46
C ASP A 93 -34.19 4.98 -31.31
N LEU A 94 -34.94 5.04 -30.21
CA LEU A 94 -34.65 4.24 -29.02
C LEU A 94 -34.71 2.74 -29.29
N ALA A 95 -35.65 2.29 -30.12
CA ALA A 95 -35.80 0.87 -30.43
C ALA A 95 -34.58 0.36 -31.20
N ALA A 96 -34.09 1.15 -32.17
CA ALA A 96 -32.87 0.83 -32.90
C ALA A 96 -31.64 0.78 -31.97
N LEU A 97 -31.53 1.72 -31.04
CA LEU A 97 -30.43 1.77 -30.07
C LEU A 97 -30.43 0.53 -29.15
N ILE A 98 -31.59 0.19 -28.56
CA ILE A 98 -31.71 -0.99 -27.68
C ILE A 98 -31.40 -2.28 -28.43
N LEU A 99 -31.87 -2.41 -29.68
CA LEU A 99 -31.57 -3.58 -30.51
C LEU A 99 -30.07 -3.70 -30.82
N GLN A 100 -29.39 -2.57 -31.10
CA GLN A 100 -27.95 -2.58 -31.36
C GLN A 100 -27.15 -2.90 -30.09
N ILE A 101 -27.49 -2.30 -28.95
CA ILE A 101 -26.87 -2.61 -27.65
C ILE A 101 -27.02 -4.10 -27.34
N GLY A 102 -28.21 -4.68 -27.55
CA GLY A 102 -28.44 -6.10 -27.35
C GLY A 102 -27.55 -6.98 -28.22
N ARG A 103 -27.31 -6.60 -29.47
CA ARG A 103 -26.38 -7.31 -30.37
C ARG A 103 -24.93 -7.17 -29.91
N ASP A 104 -24.52 -5.97 -29.52
CA ASP A 104 -23.15 -5.70 -29.07
C ASP A 104 -22.81 -6.44 -27.77
N HIS A 105 -23.81 -6.65 -26.89
CA HIS A 105 -23.69 -7.45 -25.66
C HIS A 105 -23.90 -8.96 -25.87
N GLY A 106 -24.04 -9.41 -27.12
CA GLY A 106 -24.19 -10.83 -27.45
C GLY A 106 -25.50 -11.45 -26.94
N ILE A 107 -26.55 -10.64 -26.73
CA ILE A 107 -27.87 -11.14 -26.31
C ILE A 107 -28.43 -12.03 -27.44
N PRO A 108 -28.79 -13.30 -27.15
CA PRO A 108 -29.20 -14.23 -28.19
C PRO A 108 -30.60 -13.87 -28.75
N PRO A 109 -30.96 -14.39 -29.93
CA PRO A 109 -32.27 -14.14 -30.54
C PRO A 109 -33.44 -14.49 -29.60
N TYR A 110 -34.57 -13.79 -29.77
CA TYR A 110 -35.76 -13.95 -28.93
C TYR A 110 -36.19 -15.42 -28.72
N THR A 111 -36.07 -16.26 -29.75
CA THR A 111 -36.41 -17.68 -29.67
C THR A 111 -35.51 -18.46 -28.72
N VAL A 112 -34.21 -18.14 -28.69
CA VAL A 112 -33.24 -18.74 -27.75
C VAL A 112 -33.46 -18.19 -26.35
N TRP A 113 -33.67 -16.88 -26.21
CA TRP A 113 -33.91 -16.24 -24.91
C TRP A 113 -35.18 -16.76 -24.23
N ARG A 114 -36.24 -17.06 -25.00
CA ARG A 114 -37.51 -17.60 -24.49
C ARG A 114 -37.36 -18.95 -23.81
N GLU A 115 -36.35 -19.75 -24.18
CA GLU A 115 -36.03 -21.02 -23.51
C GLU A 115 -35.44 -20.82 -22.11
N TYR A 116 -34.91 -19.63 -21.80
CA TYR A 116 -34.33 -19.27 -20.50
C TYR A 116 -35.28 -18.51 -19.56
N CYS A 117 -36.45 -18.06 -20.05
CA CYS A 117 -37.45 -17.35 -19.25
C CYS A 117 -38.21 -18.29 -18.30
N GLY A 118 -37.59 -18.68 -17.19
CA GLY A 118 -38.18 -19.56 -16.16
C GLY A 118 -38.22 -19.01 -14.73
N GLY A 119 -37.69 -17.80 -14.47
CA GLY A 119 -37.80 -17.09 -13.18
C GLY A 119 -37.14 -17.73 -11.94
N SER A 120 -36.80 -19.03 -11.96
CA SER A 120 -36.24 -19.74 -10.81
C SER A 120 -34.74 -19.48 -10.60
N LYS A 121 -33.97 -19.29 -11.68
CA LYS A 121 -32.50 -19.17 -11.63
C LYS A 121 -31.99 -17.93 -10.92
N THR A 122 -32.75 -16.84 -10.86
CA THR A 122 -32.35 -15.61 -10.15
C THR A 122 -32.42 -15.79 -8.65
N LYS A 123 -33.44 -16.49 -8.14
CA LYS A 123 -33.56 -16.82 -6.70
C LYS A 123 -32.46 -17.77 -6.24
N GLU A 124 -32.18 -18.78 -7.06
CA GLU A 124 -31.15 -19.80 -6.78
C GLU A 124 -29.71 -19.28 -6.96
N GLY A 125 -29.50 -18.29 -7.83
CA GLY A 125 -28.18 -17.73 -8.16
C GLY A 125 -27.78 -16.51 -7.31
N ASP A 126 -28.72 -15.82 -6.68
CA ASP A 126 -28.45 -14.70 -5.79
C ASP A 126 -28.25 -15.19 -4.34
N ARG A 127 -27.00 -15.18 -3.88
CA ARG A 127 -26.65 -15.55 -2.49
C ARG A 127 -27.42 -14.71 -1.45
N TYR A 128 -27.77 -13.48 -1.79
CA TYR A 128 -28.45 -12.54 -0.90
C TYR A 128 -29.97 -12.47 -1.13
N TRP A 129 -30.52 -13.40 -1.92
CA TRP A 129 -31.96 -13.49 -2.08
C TRP A 129 -32.64 -13.63 -0.71
N TYR A 130 -33.60 -12.75 -0.41
CA TYR A 130 -34.13 -12.60 0.95
C TYR A 130 -34.77 -13.88 1.51
N GLU A 131 -35.25 -14.80 0.66
CA GLU A 131 -35.83 -16.09 1.10
C GLU A 131 -34.80 -17.21 1.28
N ASN A 132 -33.51 -16.97 1.00
CA ASN A 132 -32.48 -18.02 1.09
C ASN A 132 -32.03 -18.24 2.54
N GLU A 133 -32.02 -19.50 2.99
CA GLU A 133 -31.58 -19.92 4.34
C GLU A 133 -30.04 -20.02 4.49
N LEU A 134 -29.27 -19.17 3.80
CA LEU A 134 -27.81 -19.20 3.86
C LEU A 134 -27.30 -18.37 5.04
N ALA A 135 -27.05 -19.01 6.19
CA ALA A 135 -26.44 -18.36 7.34
C ALA A 135 -25.00 -17.86 7.04
N PRO A 136 -24.58 -16.69 7.55
CA PRO A 136 -25.29 -15.80 8.49
C PRO A 136 -26.19 -14.74 7.83
N SER A 137 -26.43 -14.82 6.51
CA SER A 137 -27.08 -13.76 5.72
C SER A 137 -28.60 -13.92 5.49
N GLY A 138 -29.21 -15.04 5.88
CA GLY A 138 -30.64 -15.29 5.71
C GLY A 138 -31.49 -14.66 6.83
N PHE A 139 -32.68 -14.16 6.50
CA PHE A 139 -33.68 -13.72 7.48
C PHE A 139 -34.25 -14.92 8.24
N THR A 140 -34.61 -14.73 9.51
CA THR A 140 -35.32 -15.78 10.28
C THR A 140 -36.72 -16.01 9.72
N GLU A 141 -37.34 -17.15 10.04
CA GLU A 141 -38.72 -17.43 9.62
C GLU A 141 -39.70 -16.35 10.11
N GLU A 142 -39.51 -15.86 11.34
CA GLU A 142 -40.30 -14.75 11.90
C GLU A 142 -40.07 -13.44 11.14
N GLN A 143 -38.81 -13.10 10.82
CA GLN A 143 -38.50 -11.92 10.01
C GLN A 143 -39.08 -12.04 8.61
N LEU A 144 -39.04 -13.22 7.99
CA LEU A 144 -39.64 -13.47 6.68
C LEU A 144 -41.17 -13.29 6.70
N ILE A 145 -41.84 -13.76 7.76
CA ILE A 145 -43.28 -13.54 7.96
C ILE A 145 -43.59 -12.04 7.99
N GLU A 146 -42.78 -11.25 8.70
CA GLU A 146 -42.96 -9.81 8.78
C GLU A 146 -42.60 -9.08 7.48
N ILE A 147 -41.52 -9.46 6.77
CA ILE A 147 -41.18 -8.93 5.44
C ILE A 147 -42.35 -9.14 4.47
N ARG A 148 -42.97 -10.33 4.50
CA ARG A 148 -44.09 -10.70 3.63
C ARG A 148 -45.37 -9.89 3.86
N LYS A 149 -45.49 -9.14 4.98
CA LYS A 149 -46.61 -8.20 5.20
C LYS A 149 -46.46 -6.90 4.38
N THR A 150 -45.25 -6.61 3.89
CA THR A 150 -44.97 -5.37 3.15
C THR A 150 -45.63 -5.37 1.77
N THR A 151 -46.36 -4.30 1.46
CA THR A 151 -46.92 -4.05 0.13
C THR A 151 -46.46 -2.70 -0.40
N MET A 152 -46.45 -2.51 -1.72
CA MET A 152 -46.11 -1.20 -2.29
C MET A 152 -47.14 -0.12 -1.89
N ALA A 153 -48.43 -0.48 -1.70
CA ALA A 153 -49.44 0.43 -1.14
C ALA A 153 -49.04 0.96 0.24
N ARG A 154 -48.55 0.07 1.12
CA ARG A 154 -48.04 0.41 2.45
C ARG A 154 -46.84 1.36 2.37
N ILE A 155 -45.85 1.04 1.53
CA ILE A 155 -44.66 1.87 1.34
C ILE A 155 -45.06 3.28 0.91
N LEU A 156 -46.00 3.40 -0.03
CA LEU A 156 -46.49 4.70 -0.50
C LEU A 156 -47.26 5.46 0.59
N CYS A 157 -48.13 4.80 1.37
CA CYS A 157 -48.80 5.44 2.50
C CYS A 157 -47.82 5.98 3.57
N ASN A 158 -46.69 5.32 3.80
CA ASN A 158 -45.71 5.74 4.80
C ASN A 158 -44.81 6.89 4.32
N ASN A 159 -44.56 6.99 3.02
CA ASN A 159 -43.52 7.87 2.48
C ASN A 159 -44.05 9.03 1.63
N VAL A 160 -45.32 9.01 1.23
CA VAL A 160 -45.92 10.07 0.41
C VAL A 160 -46.97 10.84 1.21
N GLU A 161 -46.68 12.11 1.48
CA GLU A 161 -47.58 12.98 2.22
C GLU A 161 -48.89 13.23 1.44
N TYR A 162 -50.01 13.30 2.15
CA TYR A 162 -51.36 13.56 1.62
C TYR A 162 -51.95 12.42 0.75
N PHE A 163 -51.60 11.16 1.01
CA PHE A 163 -52.44 10.02 0.64
C PHE A 163 -53.33 9.65 1.82
N ASP A 164 -54.59 10.07 1.78
CA ASP A 164 -55.58 9.63 2.77
C ASP A 164 -56.13 8.24 2.40
N MET A 165 -56.16 7.93 1.09
CA MET A 165 -56.60 6.65 0.57
C MET A 165 -55.73 6.18 -0.61
N ILE A 166 -55.51 4.88 -0.70
CA ILE A 166 -54.77 4.23 -1.80
C ILE A 166 -55.38 2.85 -2.11
N GLN A 167 -55.33 2.44 -3.37
CA GLN A 167 -55.72 1.08 -3.76
C GLN A 167 -54.68 0.05 -3.27
N PRO A 168 -55.08 -1.11 -2.71
CA PRO A 168 -54.14 -2.11 -2.19
C PRO A 168 -53.16 -2.66 -3.23
N ARG A 169 -53.59 -2.81 -4.48
CA ARG A 169 -52.77 -3.26 -5.61
C ARG A 169 -52.40 -2.06 -6.48
N VAL A 170 -51.37 -1.34 -6.08
CA VAL A 170 -50.94 -0.09 -6.73
C VAL A 170 -50.42 -0.23 -8.16
N PHE A 171 -50.11 -1.45 -8.58
CA PHE A 171 -49.77 -1.74 -9.98
C PHE A 171 -51.01 -2.01 -10.86
N GLU A 172 -52.18 -2.08 -10.25
CA GLU A 172 -53.47 -2.13 -10.91
C GLU A 172 -54.18 -0.77 -10.70
N LEU A 173 -54.97 -0.35 -11.69
CA LEU A 173 -55.81 0.84 -11.52
C LEU A 173 -56.87 0.59 -10.44
N GLU A 174 -57.26 1.67 -9.77
CA GLU A 174 -58.36 1.64 -8.82
C GLU A 174 -59.66 1.20 -9.52
N ASN A 175 -60.47 0.39 -8.83
CA ASN A 175 -61.77 -0.03 -9.33
C ASN A 175 -62.75 -0.26 -8.18
N ASN A 176 -64.05 -0.26 -8.49
CA ASN A 176 -65.11 -0.38 -7.49
C ASN A 176 -65.36 -1.82 -6.99
N TYR A 177 -64.51 -2.79 -7.34
CA TYR A 177 -64.73 -4.21 -7.02
C TYR A 177 -63.68 -4.75 -6.06
N ASN A 178 -62.45 -4.95 -6.52
CA ASN A 178 -61.41 -5.68 -5.79
C ASN A 178 -60.13 -4.86 -5.54
N ASN A 179 -60.08 -3.62 -6.03
CA ASN A 179 -58.96 -2.71 -5.85
C ASN A 179 -59.45 -1.29 -5.57
N TYR A 180 -60.47 -1.15 -4.73
CA TYR A 180 -60.99 0.16 -4.33
C TYR A 180 -60.01 0.83 -3.35
N PRO A 181 -59.86 2.16 -3.39
CA PRO A 181 -58.99 2.86 -2.46
C PRO A 181 -59.47 2.68 -1.02
N ILE A 182 -58.56 2.27 -0.13
CA ILE A 182 -58.79 2.14 1.31
C ILE A 182 -57.98 3.18 2.07
N ASN A 183 -58.38 3.49 3.29
CA ASN A 183 -57.67 4.47 4.10
C ASN A 183 -56.24 3.99 4.41
N CYS A 184 -55.25 4.87 4.34
CA CYS A 184 -53.87 4.51 4.69
C CYS A 184 -53.74 3.99 6.14
N ASN A 185 -54.62 4.43 7.05
CA ASN A 185 -54.74 3.88 8.41
C ASN A 185 -55.34 2.47 8.48
N GLU A 186 -56.10 2.04 7.46
CA GLU A 186 -56.58 0.66 7.38
C GLU A 186 -55.48 -0.27 6.83
N THR A 187 -54.59 0.23 5.95
CA THR A 187 -53.35 -0.47 5.59
C THR A 187 -52.32 -0.54 6.72
N LEU A 188 -52.38 0.38 7.70
CA LEU A 188 -51.49 0.42 8.87
C LEU A 188 -51.66 -0.78 9.82
N ARG A 189 -52.77 -1.54 9.76
CA ARG A 189 -53.00 -2.74 10.59
C ARG A 189 -52.14 -3.95 10.23
N LEU A 190 -51.38 -3.87 9.14
CA LEU A 190 -50.48 -4.92 8.63
C LEU A 190 -49.02 -4.48 8.68
N ASP A 191 -48.67 -3.51 9.54
CA ASP A 191 -47.30 -3.03 9.60
C ASP A 191 -46.34 -4.13 10.05
N MET A 192 -45.12 -4.05 9.53
CA MET A 192 -44.04 -4.94 9.91
C MET A 192 -43.76 -4.77 11.41
N ASP A 193 -43.84 -5.87 12.16
CA ASP A 193 -43.42 -5.85 13.57
C ASP A 193 -41.89 -5.84 13.63
N LEU A 194 -41.31 -4.64 13.75
CA LEU A 194 -39.87 -4.47 13.84
C LEU A 194 -39.27 -5.09 15.11
N ASN A 195 -40.08 -5.52 16.08
CA ASN A 195 -39.60 -6.30 17.21
C ASN A 195 -39.04 -7.67 16.76
N LYS A 196 -39.34 -8.15 15.56
CA LYS A 196 -38.70 -9.36 14.99
C LYS A 196 -37.27 -9.14 14.49
N TRP A 197 -36.87 -7.89 14.33
CA TRP A 197 -35.48 -7.45 14.12
C TRP A 197 -34.87 -6.90 15.40
N HIS A 198 -35.59 -6.94 16.51
CA HIS A 198 -34.99 -6.67 17.80
C HIS A 198 -34.00 -7.79 18.08
N ASP A 199 -32.73 -7.49 17.82
CA ASP A 199 -31.65 -8.27 18.38
C ASP A 199 -31.84 -8.21 19.90
N GLU A 200 -32.29 -9.32 20.49
CA GLU A 200 -31.78 -9.73 21.79
C GLU A 200 -30.27 -10.00 21.64
N SER A 201 -29.52 -8.97 21.23
CA SER A 201 -28.30 -8.69 21.94
C SER A 201 -28.77 -8.51 23.38
N HIS A 202 -28.70 -9.60 24.14
CA HIS A 202 -27.93 -9.47 25.36
C HIS A 202 -26.71 -8.65 24.94
N LYS A 203 -26.75 -7.33 25.20
CA LYS A 203 -25.53 -6.57 25.46
C LYS A 203 -24.90 -7.43 26.51
N LEU A 204 -24.02 -8.29 26.04
CA LEU A 204 -23.23 -9.15 26.86
C LEU A 204 -22.50 -8.13 27.71
N ASN A 205 -23.02 -7.90 28.91
CA ASN A 205 -22.41 -7.06 29.91
C ASN A 205 -21.16 -7.83 30.30
N VAL A 206 -20.16 -7.81 29.41
CA VAL A 206 -18.81 -8.16 29.78
C VAL A 206 -18.53 -7.18 30.92
N PRO A 207 -18.20 -7.65 32.13
CA PRO A 207 -18.04 -6.79 33.30
C PRO A 207 -16.71 -6.01 33.19
N ILE A 208 -16.49 -5.36 32.04
CA ILE A 208 -15.32 -4.55 31.73
C ILE A 208 -15.79 -3.11 31.87
N THR A 209 -15.69 -2.61 33.09
CA THR A 209 -15.81 -1.17 33.37
C THR A 209 -14.44 -0.51 33.22
N GLU A 210 -14.41 0.81 33.07
CA GLU A 210 -13.15 1.58 33.08
C GLU A 210 -12.32 1.24 34.34
N ALA A 211 -12.95 1.16 35.51
CA ALA A 211 -12.33 0.77 36.77
C ALA A 211 -11.74 -0.66 36.76
N THR A 212 -12.38 -1.60 36.06
CA THR A 212 -11.87 -2.97 35.91
C THR A 212 -10.62 -3.00 35.03
N ILE A 213 -10.56 -2.15 33.99
CA ILE A 213 -9.37 -2.01 33.14
C ILE A 213 -8.24 -1.36 33.94
N GLU A 214 -8.54 -0.32 34.73
CA GLU A 214 -7.57 0.34 35.61
C GLU A 214 -6.91 -0.64 36.59
N GLU A 215 -7.72 -1.43 37.32
CA GLU A 215 -7.22 -2.46 38.23
C GLU A 215 -6.34 -3.49 37.50
N ALA A 216 -6.76 -3.92 36.30
CA ALA A 216 -5.99 -4.87 35.50
C ALA A 216 -4.65 -4.29 35.01
N ILE A 217 -4.59 -3.00 34.68
CA ILE A 217 -3.36 -2.30 34.31
C ILE A 217 -2.38 -2.28 35.49
N GLU A 218 -2.84 -1.94 36.69
CA GLU A 218 -1.97 -1.92 37.88
C GLU A 218 -1.36 -3.30 38.18
N ILE A 219 -2.18 -4.35 38.11
CA ILE A 219 -1.73 -5.74 38.28
C ILE A 219 -0.69 -6.09 37.21
N ALA A 220 -0.98 -5.81 35.93
CA ALA A 220 -0.08 -6.09 34.81
C ALA A 220 1.27 -5.37 34.96
N MET A 221 1.28 -4.11 35.39
CA MET A 221 2.49 -3.33 35.62
C MET A 221 3.37 -3.96 36.72
N GLN A 222 2.77 -4.45 37.80
CA GLN A 222 3.48 -5.15 38.87
C GLN A 222 4.08 -6.48 38.38
N GLU A 223 3.30 -7.27 37.63
CA GLU A 223 3.74 -8.56 37.07
C GLU A 223 4.91 -8.38 36.10
N ILE A 224 4.83 -7.41 35.18
CA ILE A 224 5.91 -7.09 34.23
C ILE A 224 7.16 -6.62 34.97
N LYS A 225 7.02 -5.78 35.99
CA LYS A 225 8.15 -5.33 36.81
C LYS A 225 8.85 -6.51 37.49
N GLN A 226 8.09 -7.46 38.02
CA GLN A 226 8.63 -8.68 38.62
C GLN A 226 9.26 -9.62 37.57
N ARG A 227 8.63 -9.79 36.40
CA ARG A 227 9.17 -10.59 35.27
C ARG A 227 10.52 -10.04 34.84
N ARG A 228 10.61 -8.74 34.53
CA ARG A 228 11.87 -8.08 34.13
C ARG A 228 12.94 -8.16 35.20
N LYS A 229 12.59 -8.04 36.49
CA LYS A 229 13.56 -8.20 37.59
C LYS A 229 14.16 -9.62 37.60
N ARG A 230 13.33 -10.65 37.43
CA ARG A 230 13.77 -12.04 37.33
C ARG A 230 14.64 -12.27 36.09
N GLU A 231 14.18 -11.82 34.93
CA GLU A 231 14.93 -11.95 33.66
C GLU A 231 16.31 -11.26 33.75
N ARG A 232 16.41 -10.05 34.32
CA ARG A 232 17.70 -9.39 34.54
C ARG A 232 18.66 -10.23 35.36
N GLN A 233 18.17 -10.83 36.45
CA GLN A 233 19.00 -11.66 37.32
C GLN A 233 19.48 -12.90 36.56
N ILE A 234 18.55 -13.59 35.89
CA ILE A 234 18.85 -14.79 35.09
C ILE A 234 19.84 -14.49 33.97
N ILE A 235 19.66 -13.40 33.22
CA ILE A 235 20.57 -13.01 32.13
C ILE A 235 21.97 -12.73 32.69
N ARG A 236 22.08 -12.00 33.80
CA ARG A 236 23.37 -11.70 34.44
C ARG A 236 24.09 -12.94 34.97
N GLU A 237 23.34 -13.93 35.46
CA GLU A 237 23.91 -15.15 36.04
C GLU A 237 24.23 -16.21 34.98
N ASN A 238 23.39 -16.36 33.95
CA ASN A 238 23.39 -17.52 33.06
C ASN A 238 23.78 -17.21 31.60
N GLN A 239 23.89 -15.94 31.21
CA GLN A 239 24.24 -15.57 29.83
C GLN A 239 25.69 -15.07 29.73
N ASN A 240 26.52 -15.79 28.98
CA ASN A 240 27.87 -15.36 28.64
C ASN A 240 27.86 -14.28 27.53
N LEU A 241 28.94 -13.50 27.45
CA LEU A 241 29.18 -12.55 26.36
C LEU A 241 29.27 -13.27 25.00
N PHE A 242 28.48 -12.82 24.04
CA PHE A 242 28.59 -13.26 22.64
C PHE A 242 29.96 -12.89 22.06
N LYS A 243 30.51 -13.76 21.22
CA LYS A 243 31.70 -13.44 20.42
C LYS A 243 31.28 -12.61 19.19
N SER A 244 32.12 -11.66 18.78
CA SER A 244 31.92 -10.96 17.50
C SER A 244 31.86 -11.97 16.34
N GLY A 245 30.95 -11.75 15.38
CA GLY A 245 30.69 -12.69 14.29
C GLY A 245 29.81 -13.90 14.66
N ASP A 246 29.32 -14.02 15.91
CA ASP A 246 28.31 -15.02 16.23
C ASP A 246 27.01 -14.77 15.45
N PRO A 247 26.40 -15.77 14.80
CA PRO A 247 25.20 -15.57 14.00
C PRO A 247 24.03 -14.94 14.76
N LEU A 248 23.85 -15.31 16.03
CA LEU A 248 22.78 -14.73 16.86
C LEU A 248 23.08 -13.28 17.21
N LEU A 249 24.36 -12.93 17.42
CA LEU A 249 24.79 -11.55 17.57
C LEU A 249 24.51 -10.76 16.29
N SER A 250 24.95 -11.24 15.12
CA SER A 250 24.72 -10.58 13.83
C SER A 250 23.23 -10.34 13.58
N TYR A 251 22.41 -11.40 13.74
CA TYR A 251 20.97 -11.32 13.56
C TYR A 251 20.31 -10.37 14.58
N GLY A 252 20.68 -10.48 15.86
CA GLY A 252 20.12 -9.66 16.93
C GLY A 252 20.50 -8.18 16.84
N LYS A 253 21.67 -7.85 16.29
CA LYS A 253 22.08 -6.48 15.97
C LYS A 253 21.36 -5.93 14.75
N MET A 254 21.24 -6.72 13.68
CA MET A 254 20.50 -6.35 12.47
C MET A 254 19.01 -6.10 12.76
N MET A 255 18.40 -6.88 13.66
CA MET A 255 16.98 -6.77 14.03
C MET A 255 16.75 -5.87 15.26
N ARG A 256 17.65 -4.93 15.53
CA ARG A 256 17.59 -4.06 16.71
C ARG A 256 16.40 -3.10 16.62
N ALA A 257 15.70 -2.94 17.74
CA ALA A 257 14.67 -1.92 17.89
C ALA A 257 15.27 -0.52 18.01
N LYS A 258 14.71 0.45 17.29
CA LYS A 258 14.93 1.87 17.53
C LYS A 258 14.37 2.29 18.90
N HIS A 259 14.84 3.41 19.44
CA HIS A 259 14.45 3.85 20.78
C HIS A 259 12.93 4.04 20.92
N GLU A 260 12.31 4.57 19.87
CA GLU A 260 10.89 4.84 19.78
C GLU A 260 10.06 3.56 19.70
N ALA A 261 10.55 2.55 18.96
CA ALA A 261 9.95 1.23 18.93
C ALA A 261 9.96 0.57 20.32
N MET A 262 11.08 0.66 21.06
CA MET A 262 11.18 0.14 22.42
C MET A 262 10.21 0.82 23.38
N ALA A 263 10.00 2.14 23.26
CA ALA A 263 9.05 2.86 24.09
C ALA A 263 7.60 2.36 23.86
N ILE A 264 7.20 2.20 22.61
CA ILE A 264 5.88 1.66 22.24
C ILE A 264 5.72 0.22 22.70
N ALA A 265 6.76 -0.60 22.56
CA ALA A 265 6.73 -2.00 22.98
C ALA A 265 6.51 -2.15 24.50
N ARG A 266 7.05 -1.24 25.33
CA ARG A 266 6.82 -1.26 26.78
C ARG A 266 5.36 -1.03 27.15
N VAL A 267 4.66 -0.15 26.43
CA VAL A 267 3.22 0.06 26.59
C VAL A 267 2.44 -1.15 26.09
N SER A 268 2.83 -1.65 24.92
CA SER A 268 2.22 -2.83 24.27
C SER A 268 2.28 -4.08 25.15
N ASP A 269 3.40 -4.29 25.86
CA ASP A 269 3.61 -5.38 26.82
C ASP A 269 2.61 -5.33 27.98
N ILE A 270 2.29 -4.13 28.48
CA ILE A 270 1.26 -3.93 29.51
C ILE A 270 -0.12 -4.29 28.95
N PHE A 271 -0.51 -3.79 27.78
CA PHE A 271 -1.82 -4.10 27.20
C PHE A 271 -1.99 -5.58 26.86
N LEU A 272 -0.93 -6.25 26.41
CA LEU A 272 -0.96 -7.70 26.20
C LEU A 272 -1.14 -8.44 27.52
N GLN A 273 -0.45 -8.03 28.59
CA GLN A 273 -0.58 -8.65 29.90
C GLN A 273 -1.97 -8.40 30.52
N VAL A 274 -2.53 -7.20 30.37
CA VAL A 274 -3.92 -6.89 30.76
C VAL A 274 -4.88 -7.84 30.03
N THR A 275 -4.72 -8.00 28.72
CA THR A 275 -5.55 -8.90 27.92
C THR A 275 -5.47 -10.34 28.44
N LYS A 276 -4.27 -10.85 28.72
CA LYS A 276 -4.06 -12.20 29.26
C LYS A 276 -4.75 -12.36 30.63
N ASN A 277 -4.62 -11.38 31.51
CA ASN A 277 -5.23 -11.41 32.84
C ASN A 277 -6.76 -11.40 32.76
N MET A 278 -7.34 -10.55 31.90
CA MET A 278 -8.78 -10.50 31.66
C MET A 278 -9.29 -11.82 31.07
N MET A 279 -8.61 -12.36 30.07
CA MET A 279 -8.96 -13.64 29.45
C MET A 279 -8.86 -14.81 30.42
N SER A 280 -7.87 -14.81 31.32
CA SER A 280 -7.74 -15.79 32.39
C SER A 280 -8.89 -15.68 33.41
N LYS A 281 -9.24 -14.45 33.83
CA LYS A 281 -10.36 -14.18 34.75
C LYS A 281 -11.71 -14.59 34.17
N ILE A 282 -11.96 -14.29 32.90
CA ILE A 282 -13.17 -14.73 32.18
C ILE A 282 -13.25 -16.27 32.14
N LYS A 283 -12.11 -16.96 31.98
CA LYS A 283 -12.04 -18.43 32.00
C LYS A 283 -12.21 -19.03 33.41
N SER A 284 -11.87 -18.30 34.48
CA SER A 284 -11.90 -18.80 35.86
C SER A 284 -13.19 -18.46 36.62
N GLU A 285 -13.88 -17.36 36.28
CA GLU A 285 -15.18 -17.02 36.85
C GLU A 285 -16.30 -17.92 36.29
N SER A 286 -17.28 -18.23 37.15
CA SER A 286 -18.42 -19.10 36.90
C SER A 286 -19.46 -18.52 35.92
N ASN A 287 -19.02 -18.04 34.76
CA ASN A 287 -19.83 -17.58 33.65
C ASN A 287 -19.66 -18.50 32.43
N LYS A 288 -19.83 -19.81 32.65
CA LYS A 288 -19.82 -20.84 31.59
C LYS A 288 -20.82 -20.57 30.46
N GLN A 289 -21.80 -19.69 30.68
CA GLN A 289 -22.78 -19.26 29.68
C GLN A 289 -22.20 -18.21 28.71
N LEU A 290 -21.42 -17.24 29.22
CA LEU A 290 -20.70 -16.21 28.44
C LEU A 290 -19.69 -16.81 27.44
N LEU A 291 -18.92 -17.80 27.90
CA LEU A 291 -17.93 -18.54 27.10
C LEU A 291 -18.55 -19.52 26.10
N ARG A 292 -19.82 -19.90 26.28
CA ARG A 292 -20.55 -20.74 25.31
C ARG A 292 -21.15 -19.91 24.17
N GLU A 293 -21.41 -18.63 24.40
CA GLU A 293 -22.06 -17.73 23.44
C GLU A 293 -21.06 -16.90 22.60
N LEU A 294 -19.84 -16.64 23.12
CA LEU A 294 -18.79 -15.87 22.42
C LEU A 294 -17.59 -16.75 22.04
N ASP A 295 -17.39 -16.94 20.73
CA ASP A 295 -16.12 -17.42 20.17
C ASP A 295 -14.97 -16.47 20.56
N ILE A 296 -13.76 -17.00 20.73
CA ILE A 296 -12.54 -16.24 21.02
C ILE A 296 -12.39 -15.07 20.03
N ASN A 297 -12.66 -15.29 18.75
CA ASN A 297 -12.60 -14.23 17.73
C ASN A 297 -13.58 -13.07 18.03
N LYS A 298 -14.80 -13.36 18.48
CA LYS A 298 -15.77 -12.33 18.85
C LYS A 298 -15.31 -11.55 20.08
N MET A 299 -14.75 -12.23 21.09
CA MET A 299 -14.19 -11.56 22.26
C MET A 299 -13.00 -10.66 21.91
N GLN A 300 -12.09 -11.13 21.04
CA GLN A 300 -10.95 -10.32 20.60
C GLN A 300 -11.42 -9.06 19.87
N ASN A 301 -12.40 -9.17 18.98
CA ASN A 301 -12.97 -8.01 18.29
C ASN A 301 -13.58 -7.00 19.27
N LEU A 302 -14.25 -7.47 20.34
CA LEU A 302 -14.78 -6.58 21.37
C LEU A 302 -13.66 -5.88 22.17
N LEU A 303 -12.61 -6.61 22.56
CA LEU A 303 -11.47 -6.03 23.30
C LEU A 303 -10.75 -4.95 22.48
N GLN A 304 -10.64 -5.14 21.17
CA GLN A 304 -10.00 -4.15 20.28
C GLN A 304 -10.79 -2.85 20.11
N GLN A 305 -12.09 -2.86 20.38
CA GLN A 305 -12.96 -1.68 20.30
C GLN A 305 -12.91 -0.82 21.57
N ILE A 306 -12.30 -1.32 22.64
CA ILE A 306 -12.14 -0.56 23.88
C ILE A 306 -11.10 0.54 23.66
N ASP A 307 -11.52 1.78 23.84
CA ASP A 307 -10.62 2.93 23.81
C ASP A 307 -9.69 2.89 25.03
N VAL A 308 -8.40 2.71 24.78
CA VAL A 308 -7.36 2.72 25.82
C VAL A 308 -6.56 4.01 25.89
N SER A 309 -6.89 5.00 25.04
CA SER A 309 -6.14 6.26 24.95
C SER A 309 -6.10 7.02 26.27
N SER A 310 -7.18 6.97 27.05
CA SER A 310 -7.29 7.58 28.39
C SER A 310 -6.30 6.99 29.41
N PHE A 311 -5.83 5.75 29.19
CA PHE A 311 -4.90 5.08 30.10
C PHE A 311 -3.43 5.26 29.70
N ILE A 312 -3.13 5.57 28.43
CA ILE A 312 -1.75 5.67 27.94
C ILE A 312 -0.95 6.71 28.72
N SER A 313 -1.55 7.88 29.02
CA SER A 313 -0.91 8.95 29.81
C SER A 313 -0.50 8.50 31.22
N ARG A 314 -1.18 7.51 31.79
CA ARG A 314 -0.87 6.93 33.11
C ARG A 314 0.23 5.87 33.05
N ILE A 315 0.50 5.33 31.86
CA ILE A 315 1.58 4.37 31.60
C ILE A 315 2.92 5.10 31.34
N GLU A 316 2.89 6.38 30.96
CA GLU A 316 4.09 7.19 30.69
C GLU A 316 5.18 7.14 31.78
N PRO A 317 4.87 7.12 33.09
CA PRO A 317 5.89 6.97 34.14
C PRO A 317 6.72 5.67 34.06
N PHE A 318 6.23 4.65 33.35
CA PHE A 318 6.93 3.37 33.11
C PHE A 318 7.83 3.38 31.86
N LEU A 319 7.84 4.47 31.07
CA LEU A 319 8.68 4.60 29.88
C LEU A 319 10.16 4.85 30.19
N GLY A 320 10.52 5.10 31.46
CA GLY A 320 11.89 5.33 31.93
C GLY A 320 12.32 6.81 31.84
N PRO A 321 13.50 7.17 32.38
CA PRO A 321 13.99 8.54 32.36
C PRO A 321 14.45 8.92 30.95
N GLY A 322 13.58 9.57 30.18
CA GLY A 322 13.89 9.96 28.80
C GLY A 322 12.71 10.55 28.03
N GLY A 323 11.85 11.32 28.70
CA GLY A 323 10.67 11.98 28.12
C GLY A 323 10.99 13.04 27.06
N SER A 324 11.61 12.66 25.94
CA SER A 324 11.65 13.45 24.71
C SER A 324 11.69 12.60 23.43
N VAL A 325 10.94 11.48 23.38
CA VAL A 325 10.61 10.81 22.10
C VAL A 325 10.04 11.82 21.09
N GLU A 326 9.36 12.84 21.60
CA GLU A 326 8.74 13.92 20.83
C GLU A 326 9.73 14.76 20.00
N LYS A 327 11.01 14.87 20.39
CA LYS A 327 11.98 15.70 19.65
C LYS A 327 12.35 15.12 18.28
N CYS A 328 12.39 13.79 18.16
CA CYS A 328 12.74 13.10 16.91
C CYS A 328 11.49 12.69 16.10
N LEU A 329 10.30 12.71 16.73
CA LEU A 329 9.01 12.37 16.14
C LEU A 329 7.96 13.45 16.46
N PRO A 330 8.08 14.66 15.89
CA PRO A 330 7.09 15.69 16.12
C PRO A 330 5.72 15.25 15.60
N LYS A 331 4.71 15.29 16.47
CA LYS A 331 3.30 14.99 16.16
C LYS A 331 2.48 16.28 16.12
N ASN A 332 2.98 17.25 15.37
CA ASN A 332 2.37 18.58 15.31
C ASN A 332 0.92 18.47 14.80
N LEU A 333 0.01 19.09 15.53
CA LEU A 333 -1.39 19.25 15.16
C LEU A 333 -1.79 20.74 15.30
N PRO A 334 -2.70 21.25 14.45
CA PRO A 334 -3.30 20.57 13.31
C PRO A 334 -2.26 20.23 12.22
N CYS A 335 -2.57 19.22 11.39
CA CYS A 335 -1.73 18.89 10.25
C CYS A 335 -1.67 20.05 9.26
N ASP A 336 -0.48 20.32 8.71
CA ASP A 336 -0.34 21.27 7.60
C ASP A 336 -0.84 20.60 6.30
N ASP A 337 -1.98 21.08 5.81
CA ASP A 337 -2.63 20.63 4.58
C ASP A 337 -2.06 21.31 3.32
N ASN A 338 -1.24 22.35 3.50
CA ASN A 338 -0.65 23.15 2.42
C ASN A 338 0.82 22.80 2.14
N THR A 339 1.50 22.08 3.03
CA THR A 339 2.89 21.65 2.80
C THR A 339 3.00 20.66 1.62
N PRO A 340 3.97 20.88 0.70
CA PRO A 340 4.28 19.93 -0.36
C PRO A 340 5.20 18.79 0.10
N TYR A 341 5.69 18.82 1.35
CA TYR A 341 6.71 17.90 1.84
C TYR A 341 6.16 16.95 2.90
N ARG A 342 6.60 15.69 2.81
CA ARG A 342 6.33 14.65 3.81
C ARG A 342 7.12 14.93 5.09
N THR A 343 6.54 14.58 6.24
CA THR A 343 7.33 14.41 7.47
C THR A 343 8.26 13.19 7.34
N MET A 344 9.24 13.04 8.25
CA MET A 344 10.15 11.88 8.23
C MET A 344 9.48 10.59 8.73
N SER A 345 8.50 10.71 9.62
CA SER A 345 7.78 9.57 10.22
C SER A 345 6.53 9.15 9.47
N GLY A 346 6.16 9.86 8.40
CA GLY A 346 4.87 9.68 7.70
C GLY A 346 3.70 10.41 8.36
N TRP A 347 3.87 11.00 9.55
CA TRP A 347 2.85 11.75 10.27
C TRP A 347 2.18 12.81 9.37
N CYS A 348 0.85 12.90 9.46
CA CYS A 348 0.01 13.79 8.64
C CYS A 348 0.04 13.49 7.12
N ASN A 349 0.44 12.28 6.69
CA ASN A 349 0.13 11.85 5.33
C ASN A 349 -1.38 11.83 5.12
N ASN A 350 -2.09 11.08 5.97
CA ASN A 350 -3.55 11.18 6.08
C ASN A 350 -3.91 12.34 7.01
N LEU A 351 -4.71 13.30 6.54
CA LEU A 351 -5.06 14.49 7.32
C LEU A 351 -6.17 14.23 8.36
N GLN A 352 -7.04 13.25 8.11
CA GLN A 352 -8.11 12.87 9.03
C GLN A 352 -7.60 11.92 10.12
N ASN A 353 -6.70 11.01 9.74
CA ASN A 353 -6.10 10.00 10.60
C ASN A 353 -4.56 10.09 10.55
N PRO A 354 -3.93 11.08 11.21
CA PRO A 354 -2.50 11.37 11.07
C PRO A 354 -1.54 10.24 11.46
N HIS A 355 -2.05 9.19 12.11
CA HIS A 355 -1.29 8.03 12.57
C HIS A 355 -1.20 6.89 11.54
N PHE A 356 -2.00 6.91 10.46
CA PHE A 356 -2.03 5.84 9.46
C PHE A 356 -0.69 5.67 8.73
N ALA A 357 -0.22 4.43 8.67
CA ALA A 357 0.99 4.01 7.95
C ALA A 357 2.30 4.71 8.37
N ASN A 358 2.33 5.28 9.58
CA ASN A 358 3.52 5.94 10.10
C ASN A 358 4.58 4.93 10.54
N ALA A 359 5.82 5.43 10.64
CA ALA A 359 6.86 4.73 11.37
C ALA A 359 6.42 4.43 12.81
N PHE A 360 6.84 3.27 13.30
CA PHE A 360 6.54 2.75 14.64
C PHE A 360 5.06 2.38 14.85
N GLY A 361 4.26 2.34 13.78
CA GLY A 361 2.90 1.79 13.82
C GLY A 361 2.88 0.27 13.89
N PRO A 362 1.76 -0.34 14.34
CA PRO A 362 1.57 -1.78 14.23
C PRO A 362 1.45 -2.23 12.77
N LEU A 363 1.87 -3.45 12.49
CA LEU A 363 1.46 -4.16 11.28
C LEU A 363 -0.04 -4.46 11.32
N ILE A 364 -0.68 -4.58 10.16
CA ILE A 364 -2.11 -4.90 10.09
C ILE A 364 -2.37 -6.35 9.69
N HIS A 365 -3.46 -6.92 10.19
CA HIS A 365 -3.91 -8.25 9.84
C HIS A 365 -4.96 -8.16 8.73
N LEU A 366 -4.69 -8.73 7.54
CA LEU A 366 -5.71 -8.82 6.47
C LEU A 366 -6.81 -9.84 6.77
N LEU A 367 -6.50 -10.79 7.65
CA LEU A 367 -7.38 -11.86 8.13
C LEU A 367 -7.17 -11.99 9.64
N PRO A 368 -8.18 -12.43 10.41
CA PRO A 368 -8.03 -12.64 11.86
C PRO A 368 -6.77 -13.45 12.18
N PRO A 369 -5.98 -13.08 13.20
CA PRO A 369 -4.74 -13.76 13.51
C PRO A 369 -4.95 -15.20 13.96
N ALA A 370 -3.98 -16.06 13.62
CA ALA A 370 -3.94 -17.47 13.98
C ALA A 370 -2.95 -17.72 15.15
N TYR A 371 -3.33 -17.31 16.35
CA TYR A 371 -2.66 -17.71 17.59
C TYR A 371 -3.32 -18.96 18.18
N GLU A 372 -2.53 -19.86 18.76
CA GLU A 372 -2.97 -21.13 19.37
C GLU A 372 -3.98 -20.88 20.51
N ASP A 373 -3.74 -19.86 21.33
CA ASP A 373 -4.64 -19.42 22.41
C ASP A 373 -5.56 -18.26 22.00
N GLY A 374 -5.48 -17.85 20.73
CA GLY A 374 -6.16 -16.70 20.15
C GLY A 374 -5.66 -15.33 20.64
N ILE A 375 -4.54 -15.28 21.38
CA ILE A 375 -4.02 -14.05 21.96
C ILE A 375 -2.55 -13.86 21.59
N ASP A 376 -1.66 -14.76 21.98
CA ASP A 376 -0.22 -14.53 21.93
C ASP A 376 0.59 -15.77 21.54
N MET A 377 0.11 -16.97 21.86
CA MET A 377 0.87 -18.20 21.67
C MET A 377 0.96 -18.55 20.19
N PRO A 378 2.16 -18.58 19.58
CA PRO A 378 2.32 -18.97 18.18
C PRO A 378 1.71 -20.34 17.92
N ARG A 379 1.13 -20.51 16.73
CA ARG A 379 0.52 -21.79 16.34
C ARG A 379 1.54 -22.92 16.41
N SER A 380 1.18 -23.98 17.13
CA SER A 380 2.04 -25.16 17.34
C SER A 380 1.35 -26.46 16.98
N LYS A 381 0.01 -26.46 16.88
CA LYS A 381 -0.78 -27.63 16.53
C LYS A 381 -1.49 -27.49 15.18
N SER A 382 -1.68 -28.63 14.56
CA SER A 382 -2.53 -28.82 13.40
C SER A 382 -4.00 -28.64 13.79
N VAL A 383 -4.85 -28.37 12.81
CA VAL A 383 -6.31 -28.43 12.96
C VAL A 383 -6.81 -29.80 13.47
N THR A 384 -6.00 -30.86 13.34
CA THR A 384 -6.29 -32.20 13.89
C THR A 384 -5.91 -32.36 15.37
N GLY A 385 -5.22 -31.38 15.96
CA GLY A 385 -4.72 -31.42 17.34
C GLY A 385 -3.31 -31.98 17.51
N GLU A 386 -2.71 -32.58 16.48
CA GLU A 386 -1.30 -33.03 16.49
C GLU A 386 -0.33 -31.85 16.36
N LEU A 387 0.97 -32.06 16.64
CA LEU A 387 1.98 -31.02 16.44
C LEU A 387 2.20 -30.69 14.96
N LEU A 388 2.40 -29.41 14.66
CA LEU A 388 2.86 -28.97 13.35
C LEU A 388 4.29 -29.43 13.06
N PRO A 389 4.64 -29.63 11.79
CA PRO A 389 6.00 -29.95 11.41
C PRO A 389 6.98 -28.85 11.86
N SER A 390 8.18 -29.28 12.26
CA SER A 390 9.29 -28.39 12.60
C SER A 390 9.65 -27.53 11.39
N ALA A 391 9.86 -26.23 11.62
CA ALA A 391 10.28 -25.29 10.58
C ALA A 391 11.59 -25.72 9.89
N ARG A 392 12.49 -26.39 10.63
CA ARG A 392 13.74 -26.92 10.08
C ARG A 392 13.51 -28.13 9.18
N VAL A 393 12.59 -29.01 9.56
CA VAL A 393 12.20 -30.15 8.72
C VAL A 393 11.53 -29.65 7.43
N ILE A 394 10.64 -28.65 7.51
CA ILE A 394 10.06 -28.00 6.32
C ILE A 394 11.16 -27.41 5.43
N SER A 395 12.11 -26.67 6.01
CA SER A 395 13.26 -26.10 5.30
C SER A 395 14.09 -27.16 4.57
N ASN A 396 14.39 -28.29 5.23
CA ASN A 396 15.16 -29.39 4.65
C ASN A 396 14.40 -30.10 3.52
N THR A 397 13.09 -30.34 3.67
CA THR A 397 12.30 -31.14 2.72
C THR A 397 11.79 -30.31 1.53
N ILE A 398 11.29 -29.10 1.78
CA ILE A 398 10.72 -28.23 0.73
C ILE A 398 11.79 -27.37 0.08
N HIS A 399 12.71 -26.82 0.86
CA HIS A 399 13.60 -25.74 0.44
C HIS A 399 15.07 -26.13 0.29
N PHE A 400 15.36 -27.40 -0.02
CA PHE A 400 16.72 -27.83 -0.32
C PHE A 400 17.30 -27.10 -1.53
N ASP A 401 18.62 -26.92 -1.53
CA ASP A 401 19.36 -26.13 -2.51
C ASP A 401 19.45 -26.85 -3.86
N LEU A 402 19.09 -26.13 -4.94
CA LEU A 402 19.35 -26.54 -6.32
C LEU A 402 19.85 -25.33 -7.13
N PRO A 403 20.86 -25.50 -8.00
CA PRO A 403 21.46 -24.41 -8.76
C PRO A 403 20.61 -24.04 -10.01
N ILE A 404 19.33 -23.70 -9.82
CA ILE A 404 18.40 -23.38 -10.92
C ILE A 404 18.43 -21.86 -11.13
N SER A 405 18.99 -21.43 -12.26
CA SER A 405 19.02 -20.01 -12.66
C SER A 405 17.76 -19.63 -13.44
N HIS A 406 17.28 -18.41 -13.25
CA HIS A 406 16.21 -17.86 -14.08
C HIS A 406 16.75 -17.55 -15.49
N GLN A 407 15.93 -17.80 -16.52
CA GLN A 407 16.37 -17.63 -17.92
C GLN A 407 16.32 -16.18 -18.42
N LYS A 408 15.57 -15.30 -17.75
CA LYS A 408 15.29 -13.94 -18.24
C LYS A 408 15.69 -12.81 -17.30
N PHE A 409 15.74 -13.06 -15.99
CA PHE A 409 15.87 -12.00 -15.00
C PHE A 409 17.32 -11.90 -14.54
N SER A 410 17.83 -10.68 -14.44
CA SER A 410 19.17 -10.42 -13.91
C SER A 410 19.15 -10.46 -12.38
N GLY A 411 20.32 -10.55 -11.75
CA GLY A 411 20.48 -10.44 -10.30
C GLY A 411 19.95 -9.11 -9.71
N MET A 412 19.76 -8.07 -10.54
CA MET A 412 19.19 -6.81 -10.10
C MET A 412 17.73 -6.92 -9.62
N ILE A 413 16.95 -7.91 -10.11
CA ILE A 413 15.56 -8.09 -9.66
C ILE A 413 15.47 -8.48 -8.19
N MET A 414 16.44 -9.29 -7.73
CA MET A 414 16.59 -9.68 -6.33
C MET A 414 17.05 -8.47 -5.51
N GLN A 415 18.07 -7.78 -6.00
CA GLN A 415 18.69 -6.69 -5.25
C GLN A 415 17.78 -5.47 -5.06
N PHE A 416 17.01 -5.11 -6.09
CA PHE A 416 16.03 -4.03 -5.98
C PHE A 416 14.85 -4.44 -5.09
N GLY A 417 14.44 -5.71 -5.12
CA GLY A 417 13.45 -6.23 -4.19
C GLY A 417 13.85 -6.07 -2.73
N GLN A 418 15.12 -6.33 -2.40
CA GLN A 418 15.63 -6.15 -1.04
C GLN A 418 15.62 -4.70 -0.57
N ILE A 419 16.12 -3.75 -1.38
CA ILE A 419 16.11 -2.33 -0.97
C ILE A 419 14.68 -1.77 -0.90
N LEU A 420 13.76 -2.28 -1.73
CA LEU A 420 12.34 -1.94 -1.68
C LEU A 420 11.65 -2.55 -0.44
N ASP A 421 12.04 -3.73 0.02
CA ASP A 421 11.54 -4.28 1.30
C ASP A 421 12.03 -3.44 2.48
N HIS A 422 13.30 -3.02 2.45
CA HIS A 422 13.89 -2.17 3.47
C HIS A 422 13.37 -0.73 3.47
N GLU A 423 12.61 -0.33 2.44
CA GLU A 423 11.88 0.95 2.41
C GLU A 423 10.61 0.90 3.27
N VAL A 424 9.99 -0.28 3.40
CA VAL A 424 8.64 -0.36 3.97
C VAL A 424 8.50 -1.32 5.15
N THR A 425 9.38 -2.31 5.31
CA THR A 425 9.27 -3.30 6.39
C THR A 425 10.52 -3.41 7.25
N HIS A 426 10.32 -3.25 8.57
CA HIS A 426 11.28 -3.66 9.57
C HIS A 426 10.60 -3.93 10.92
N SER A 427 10.41 -5.21 11.25
CA SER A 427 9.88 -5.63 12.55
C SER A 427 11.01 -6.12 13.46
N PRO A 428 11.47 -5.31 14.42
CA PRO A 428 12.56 -5.69 15.32
C PRO A 428 12.18 -6.86 16.23
N ILE A 429 13.17 -7.41 16.94
CA ILE A 429 12.99 -8.50 17.91
C ILE A 429 13.00 -8.03 19.36
N GLU A 430 12.33 -8.79 20.23
CA GLU A 430 12.38 -8.60 21.68
C GLU A 430 13.81 -8.78 22.22
N ARG A 431 14.09 -8.09 23.33
CA ARG A 431 15.40 -8.08 23.99
C ARG A 431 15.25 -8.16 25.50
N GLY A 432 16.37 -8.41 26.17
CA GLY A 432 16.46 -8.39 27.61
C GLY A 432 16.08 -7.02 28.21
N PRO A 433 15.78 -6.98 29.52
CA PRO A 433 15.29 -5.75 30.16
C PRO A 433 16.24 -4.54 30.12
N ASP A 434 17.53 -4.74 29.83
CA ASP A 434 18.55 -3.70 29.68
C ASP A 434 19.09 -3.65 28.21
N ASP A 435 18.25 -3.99 27.21
CA ASP A 435 18.55 -4.01 25.75
C ASP A 435 19.57 -5.10 25.32
N GLU A 436 19.73 -6.15 26.14
CA GLU A 436 20.60 -7.28 25.83
C GLU A 436 20.00 -8.20 24.75
N ILE A 437 20.82 -8.75 23.87
CA ILE A 437 20.39 -9.82 22.97
C ILE A 437 20.11 -11.07 23.82
N LEU A 438 18.94 -11.69 23.65
CA LEU A 438 18.59 -12.92 24.37
C LEU A 438 19.28 -14.12 23.74
N ASN A 439 20.04 -14.88 24.53
CA ASN A 439 20.69 -16.11 24.09
C ASN A 439 19.72 -17.29 24.04
N CYS A 440 18.83 -17.30 23.05
CA CYS A 440 17.84 -18.34 22.86
C CYS A 440 18.41 -19.62 22.20
N THR A 441 19.69 -19.96 22.41
CA THR A 441 20.32 -21.14 21.80
C THR A 441 19.99 -22.44 22.51
N ARG A 442 19.75 -22.40 23.83
CA ARG A 442 19.27 -23.56 24.59
C ARG A 442 17.80 -23.84 24.26
N CYS A 443 17.46 -25.12 24.14
CA CYS A 443 16.10 -25.54 23.83
C CYS A 443 15.08 -25.23 24.95
N ASP A 444 15.54 -25.08 26.19
CA ASP A 444 14.71 -24.70 27.35
C ASP A 444 14.66 -23.18 27.59
N SER A 445 15.29 -22.36 26.75
CA SER A 445 15.46 -20.91 26.97
C SER A 445 14.16 -20.12 27.12
N HIS A 446 13.05 -20.62 26.59
CA HIS A 446 11.73 -20.02 26.77
C HIS A 446 11.24 -20.06 28.23
N GLU A 447 11.69 -21.05 29.00
CA GLU A 447 11.41 -21.22 30.44
C GLU A 447 12.56 -20.71 31.30
N THR A 448 13.80 -20.99 30.89
CA THR A 448 15.00 -20.77 31.71
C THR A 448 15.62 -19.38 31.54
N LEU A 449 15.35 -18.69 30.43
CA LEU A 449 15.93 -17.37 30.12
C LEU A 449 14.86 -16.29 30.01
N SER A 450 13.96 -16.40 29.04
CA SER A 450 12.90 -15.42 28.81
C SER A 450 11.76 -16.02 28.00
N THR A 451 10.54 -15.62 28.32
CA THR A 451 9.31 -15.99 27.58
C THR A 451 9.32 -15.54 26.11
N HIS A 452 10.24 -14.65 25.74
CA HIS A 452 10.41 -14.17 24.36
C HIS A 452 11.31 -15.08 23.50
N CYS A 453 11.94 -16.11 24.08
CA CYS A 453 12.66 -17.13 23.32
C CYS A 453 11.69 -18.16 22.73
N MET A 454 11.93 -18.57 21.48
CA MET A 454 11.21 -19.68 20.83
C MET A 454 12.21 -20.56 20.06
N PRO A 455 13.13 -21.24 20.76
CA PRO A 455 14.20 -22.01 20.14
C PRO A 455 13.64 -23.15 19.28
N LEU A 456 14.32 -23.47 18.19
CA LEU A 456 13.91 -24.52 17.25
C LEU A 456 14.82 -25.75 17.39
N PRO A 457 14.32 -26.87 17.94
CA PRO A 457 15.10 -28.09 18.06
C PRO A 457 15.57 -28.63 16.71
N ILE A 458 16.85 -28.96 16.63
CA ILE A 458 17.41 -29.67 15.47
C ILE A 458 16.84 -31.11 15.46
N PRO A 459 16.33 -31.59 14.32
CA PRO A 459 15.86 -32.98 14.21
C PRO A 459 17.04 -33.97 14.23
N SER A 460 16.79 -35.22 14.63
CA SER A 460 17.84 -36.24 14.80
C SER A 460 18.57 -36.62 13.51
N ASP A 461 17.91 -36.40 12.38
CA ASP A 461 18.35 -36.71 11.01
C ASP A 461 18.61 -35.44 10.19
N ASP A 462 18.88 -34.30 10.83
CA ASP A 462 19.23 -33.07 10.09
C ASP A 462 20.46 -33.30 9.20
N PRO A 463 20.42 -32.89 7.92
CA PRO A 463 21.49 -33.15 6.97
C PRO A 463 22.73 -32.27 7.18
N PHE A 464 22.65 -31.23 8.02
CA PHE A 464 23.74 -30.27 8.20
C PHE A 464 24.08 -30.01 9.67
N PHE A 465 23.10 -29.62 10.48
CA PHE A 465 23.34 -29.30 11.89
C PHE A 465 23.34 -30.58 12.75
N PRO A 466 24.32 -30.77 13.65
CA PRO A 466 24.30 -31.88 14.58
C PRO A 466 23.16 -31.74 15.59
N THR A 467 22.54 -32.87 15.96
CA THR A 467 21.45 -32.93 16.93
C THR A 467 21.85 -32.46 18.34
N HIS A 468 23.12 -32.65 18.69
CA HIS A 468 23.70 -32.22 19.96
C HIS A 468 24.86 -31.26 19.70
N ASP A 469 25.08 -30.33 20.61
CA ASP A 469 26.23 -29.42 20.57
C ASP A 469 27.51 -30.08 21.13
N GLU A 470 28.60 -29.33 21.20
CA GLU A 470 29.90 -29.79 21.70
C GLU A 470 29.87 -30.24 23.18
N SER A 471 28.89 -29.78 23.96
CA SER A 471 28.70 -30.16 25.36
C SER A 471 27.86 -31.43 25.52
N GLY A 472 27.28 -31.94 24.43
CA GLY A 472 26.34 -33.07 24.45
C GLY A 472 24.91 -32.66 24.78
N GLU A 473 24.62 -31.38 24.99
CA GLU A 473 23.25 -30.87 25.14
C GLU A 473 22.53 -30.86 23.78
N ARG A 474 21.20 -30.94 23.80
CA ARG A 474 20.39 -30.89 22.58
C ARG A 474 20.54 -29.53 21.91
N ARG A 475 20.89 -29.53 20.63
CA ARG A 475 21.08 -28.31 19.84
C ARG A 475 19.74 -27.73 19.37
N CYS A 476 19.59 -26.41 19.52
CA CYS A 476 18.51 -25.64 18.93
C CYS A 476 19.06 -24.51 18.04
N LEU A 477 18.32 -24.15 16.99
CA LEU A 477 18.52 -22.86 16.31
C LEU A 477 17.86 -21.76 17.14
N PRO A 478 18.56 -20.66 17.42
CA PRO A 478 17.99 -19.59 18.22
C PRO A 478 16.95 -18.81 17.44
N PHE A 479 15.86 -18.46 18.11
CA PHE A 479 14.86 -17.55 17.59
C PHE A 479 14.26 -16.75 18.76
N THR A 480 14.15 -15.44 18.54
CA THR A 480 13.52 -14.51 19.47
C THR A 480 12.30 -13.90 18.81
N ARG A 481 11.20 -13.83 19.57
CA ARG A 481 9.92 -13.26 19.12
C ARG A 481 10.05 -11.78 18.75
N SER A 482 9.22 -11.33 17.82
CA SER A 482 9.22 -9.96 17.34
C SER A 482 8.65 -9.00 18.37
N LEU A 483 9.19 -7.78 18.39
CA LEU A 483 8.83 -6.72 19.32
C LEU A 483 7.34 -6.38 19.20
N LEU A 484 6.70 -6.21 20.36
CA LEU A 484 5.30 -5.79 20.43
C LEU A 484 5.08 -4.39 19.88
N GLY A 485 3.95 -4.20 19.20
CA GLY A 485 3.47 -2.91 18.69
C GLY A 485 1.98 -2.66 18.87
N GLN A 486 1.26 -3.52 19.62
CA GLN A 486 -0.17 -3.34 19.84
C GLN A 486 -0.46 -2.12 20.71
N LEU A 487 -1.38 -1.27 20.26
CA LEU A 487 -1.81 -0.09 21.01
C LEU A 487 -3.21 -0.22 21.60
N ASN A 488 -3.84 -1.40 21.45
CA ASN A 488 -5.17 -1.73 21.98
C ASN A 488 -5.12 -3.04 22.78
N LEU A 489 -6.18 -3.34 23.52
CA LEU A 489 -6.39 -4.67 24.11
C LEU A 489 -6.69 -5.71 23.02
N GLY A 490 -6.45 -6.98 23.33
CA GLY A 490 -6.65 -8.09 22.43
C GLY A 490 -5.34 -8.80 22.06
N TYR A 491 -5.32 -9.40 20.88
CA TYR A 491 -4.22 -10.24 20.43
C TYR A 491 -2.91 -9.48 20.22
N ARG A 492 -1.81 -10.24 20.27
CA ARG A 492 -0.45 -9.80 20.02
C ARG A 492 -0.35 -9.19 18.63
N ASN A 493 0.22 -8.00 18.53
CA ASN A 493 0.57 -7.39 17.25
C ASN A 493 2.01 -6.87 17.28
N GLN A 494 2.67 -6.86 16.12
CA GLN A 494 4.08 -6.51 15.99
C GLN A 494 4.24 -5.13 15.36
N ILE A 495 5.34 -4.47 15.73
CA ILE A 495 5.64 -3.13 15.24
C ILE A 495 6.32 -3.17 13.87
N ASN A 496 6.09 -2.14 13.06
CA ASN A 496 6.95 -1.76 11.95
C ASN A 496 7.67 -0.47 12.31
N GLN A 497 9.00 -0.47 12.35
CA GLN A 497 9.76 0.73 12.73
C GLN A 497 10.08 1.67 11.56
N LEU A 498 9.55 1.39 10.37
CA LEU A 498 9.66 2.21 9.16
C LEU A 498 8.29 2.77 8.76
N THR A 499 8.29 3.82 7.93
CA THR A 499 7.08 4.29 7.26
C THR A 499 6.59 3.23 6.26
N ALA A 500 5.29 3.16 5.96
CA ALA A 500 4.78 2.23 4.95
C ALA A 500 4.82 2.78 3.52
N TYR A 501 5.12 4.08 3.37
CA TYR A 501 5.10 4.79 2.09
C TYR A 501 6.39 4.58 1.31
N LEU A 502 6.35 4.73 -0.02
CA LEU A 502 7.57 4.82 -0.84
C LEU A 502 8.06 6.28 -0.85
N ASP A 503 8.73 6.69 0.23
CA ASP A 503 9.11 8.07 0.51
C ASP A 503 10.64 8.31 0.59
N GLY A 504 11.42 7.26 0.36
CA GLY A 504 12.87 7.22 0.45
C GLY A 504 13.38 7.06 1.89
N SER A 505 12.59 6.58 2.84
CA SER A 505 13.03 6.38 4.24
C SER A 505 14.27 5.48 4.35
N VAL A 506 14.46 4.54 3.41
CA VAL A 506 15.68 3.72 3.29
C VAL A 506 16.95 4.56 3.02
N ILE A 507 16.78 5.78 2.50
CA ILE A 507 17.83 6.76 2.22
C ILE A 507 17.90 7.81 3.34
N TYR A 508 16.76 8.30 3.82
CA TYR A 508 16.65 9.51 4.65
C TYR A 508 16.40 9.26 6.14
N GLY A 509 16.08 8.03 6.53
CA GLY A 509 15.64 7.69 7.88
C GLY A 509 14.13 7.83 8.05
N SER A 510 13.61 7.28 9.16
CA SER A 510 12.19 7.33 9.54
C SER A 510 11.93 8.30 10.69
N THR A 511 12.95 9.03 11.14
CA THR A 511 12.86 10.05 12.20
C THR A 511 13.56 11.34 11.78
N GLU A 512 13.20 12.47 12.40
CA GLU A 512 13.93 13.72 12.15
C GLU A 512 15.40 13.65 12.58
N CYS A 513 15.71 12.86 13.61
CA CYS A 513 17.07 12.77 14.14
C CYS A 513 18.00 12.00 13.21
N GLU A 514 17.53 10.88 12.65
CA GLU A 514 18.26 10.15 11.60
C GLU A 514 18.48 11.03 10.37
N ALA A 515 17.43 11.71 9.91
CA ALA A 515 17.54 12.63 8.77
C ALA A 515 18.54 13.77 9.03
N LYS A 516 18.61 14.29 10.26
CA LYS A 516 19.58 15.32 10.66
C LYS A 516 21.01 14.77 10.68
N GLU A 517 21.23 13.56 11.17
CA GLU A 517 22.54 12.90 11.21
C GLU A 517 23.09 12.62 9.79
N LEU A 518 22.21 12.25 8.87
CA LEU A 518 22.58 11.93 7.50
C LEU A 518 22.84 13.17 6.63
N ARG A 519 22.56 14.39 7.10
CA ARG A 519 22.68 15.63 6.33
C ARG A 519 23.98 16.37 6.62
N THR A 520 24.48 17.09 5.62
CA THR A 520 25.59 18.05 5.80
C THR A 520 25.10 19.43 6.23
N PHE A 521 23.82 19.74 6.03
CA PHE A 521 23.25 21.10 6.12
C PHE A 521 23.95 22.13 5.23
N VAL A 522 24.58 21.66 4.14
CA VAL A 522 25.19 22.51 3.12
C VAL A 522 24.64 22.17 1.74
N GLY A 523 23.87 23.09 1.15
CA GLY A 523 23.32 22.98 -0.19
C GLY A 523 22.35 21.81 -0.37
N GLY A 524 21.67 21.44 0.71
CA GLY A 524 20.66 20.39 0.79
C GLY A 524 21.20 18.98 0.62
N ARG A 525 22.49 18.73 0.89
CA ARG A 525 23.17 17.45 0.60
C ARG A 525 23.19 16.50 1.79
N LEU A 526 23.25 15.20 1.48
CA LEU A 526 23.57 14.13 2.42
C LEU A 526 25.09 14.01 2.63
N ASN A 527 25.46 13.57 3.83
CA ASN A 527 26.83 13.28 4.22
C ASN A 527 27.39 12.11 3.40
N SER A 528 28.68 12.13 3.12
CA SER A 528 29.35 11.10 2.33
C SER A 528 30.81 10.97 2.73
N THR A 529 31.39 9.79 2.54
CA THR A 529 32.81 9.54 2.76
C THR A 529 33.53 9.34 1.42
N ASN A 530 34.71 9.93 1.29
CA ASN A 530 35.56 9.71 0.12
C ASN A 530 36.51 8.52 0.39
N LEU A 531 36.25 7.38 -0.25
CA LEU A 531 37.08 6.17 -0.17
C LEU A 531 38.14 6.10 -1.29
N GLY A 532 38.45 7.24 -1.90
CA GLY A 532 39.40 7.37 -3.00
C GLY A 532 38.73 7.34 -4.37
N VAL A 533 39.54 7.23 -5.42
CA VAL A 533 39.07 7.42 -6.80
C VAL A 533 37.91 6.50 -7.14
N PHE A 534 37.90 5.23 -6.73
CA PHE A 534 36.87 4.26 -7.11
C PHE A 534 35.52 4.44 -6.39
N ASN A 535 35.50 5.16 -5.27
CA ASN A 535 34.28 5.43 -4.53
C ASN A 535 34.44 6.76 -3.77
N SER A 536 34.42 7.87 -4.52
CA SER A 536 34.70 9.22 -3.99
C SER A 536 33.53 9.84 -3.23
N GLU A 537 32.34 9.28 -3.39
CA GLU A 537 31.09 9.69 -2.73
C GLU A 537 30.40 8.42 -2.26
N ALA A 538 30.96 7.84 -1.20
CA ALA A 538 30.43 6.67 -0.53
C ALA A 538 29.46 7.07 0.58
N LEU A 539 28.64 6.14 1.08
CA LEU A 539 27.91 6.34 2.33
C LEU A 539 28.86 6.78 3.47
N PRO A 540 28.36 7.58 4.43
CA PRO A 540 29.13 7.96 5.59
C PRO A 540 29.52 6.72 6.41
N GLN A 541 30.76 6.69 6.90
CA GLN A 541 31.23 5.64 7.81
C GLN A 541 30.65 5.84 9.22
N GLY A 542 30.29 4.76 9.89
CA GLY A 542 29.83 4.81 11.27
C GLY A 542 29.57 3.42 11.86
N ASP A 543 28.94 3.40 13.04
CA ASP A 543 28.69 2.22 13.86
C ASP A 543 27.22 1.80 13.90
N GLN A 544 26.43 2.25 12.91
CA GLN A 544 25.02 1.84 12.75
C GLN A 544 24.91 0.30 12.64
N GLU A 545 25.79 -0.33 11.86
CA GLU A 545 25.97 -1.79 11.86
C GLU A 545 26.91 -2.21 13.01
N GLN A 546 26.32 -2.73 14.08
CA GLN A 546 27.04 -3.06 15.31
C GLN A 546 27.83 -4.37 15.26
N ASP A 547 27.57 -5.27 14.30
CA ASP A 547 28.40 -6.45 14.03
C ASP A 547 29.16 -6.27 12.69
N CYS A 548 29.79 -5.11 12.50
CA CYS A 548 30.59 -4.84 11.31
C CYS A 548 31.84 -5.74 11.24
N ARG A 549 31.77 -6.83 10.47
CA ARG A 549 32.81 -7.87 10.41
C ARG A 549 34.10 -7.43 9.73
N SER A 550 34.07 -6.29 9.04
CA SER A 550 35.25 -5.70 8.41
C SER A 550 36.00 -4.72 9.31
N SER A 551 35.43 -4.36 10.47
CA SER A 551 36.01 -3.44 11.45
C SER A 551 37.19 -4.07 12.20
N PRO A 552 38.22 -3.31 12.64
CA PRO A 552 38.41 -1.86 12.46
C PRO A 552 39.01 -1.48 11.10
N LYS A 553 39.39 -2.45 10.27
CA LYS A 553 40.12 -2.18 9.02
C LYS A 553 39.26 -1.44 7.99
N PHE A 554 37.99 -1.81 7.86
CA PHE A 554 37.02 -1.15 7.02
C PHE A 554 35.74 -0.93 7.83
N MET A 555 35.39 0.32 8.07
CA MET A 555 34.19 0.69 8.81
C MET A 555 32.94 0.47 7.95
N CYS A 556 31.86 -0.01 8.58
CA CYS A 556 30.56 -0.10 7.94
C CYS A 556 29.93 1.29 7.79
N PHE A 557 28.77 1.33 7.16
CA PHE A 557 28.17 2.56 6.70
C PHE A 557 26.91 2.93 7.49
N VAL A 558 26.56 4.21 7.41
CA VAL A 558 25.33 4.78 7.94
C VAL A 558 24.42 5.19 6.79
N ALA A 559 23.14 4.82 6.88
CA ALA A 559 22.08 5.19 5.93
C ALA A 559 20.74 5.35 6.66
N GLY A 560 19.66 5.65 5.92
CA GLY A 560 18.31 5.73 6.48
C GLY A 560 17.80 4.43 7.09
N ASP A 561 18.23 3.29 6.55
CA ASP A 561 17.99 1.96 7.10
C ASP A 561 19.30 1.34 7.65
N GLU A 562 19.23 0.82 8.86
CA GLU A 562 20.37 0.25 9.60
C GLU A 562 20.95 -1.03 8.97
N ARG A 563 20.19 -1.71 8.10
CA ARG A 563 20.63 -2.96 7.47
C ARG A 563 21.41 -2.72 6.17
N ASN A 564 21.83 -1.49 5.89
CA ASN A 564 22.53 -1.09 4.66
C ASN A 564 23.84 -1.86 4.40
N SER A 565 24.49 -2.35 5.46
CA SER A 565 25.77 -3.08 5.40
C SER A 565 25.59 -4.61 5.49
N HIS A 566 24.35 -5.10 5.43
CA HIS A 566 24.03 -6.52 5.57
C HIS A 566 24.72 -7.39 4.51
N GLN A 567 24.84 -6.91 3.27
CA GLN A 567 25.62 -7.54 2.21
C GLN A 567 26.06 -6.51 1.14
N PRO A 568 27.18 -6.74 0.41
CA PRO A 568 27.79 -5.71 -0.45
C PRO A 568 26.94 -5.17 -1.62
N ALA A 569 26.11 -6.00 -2.24
CA ALA A 569 25.22 -5.57 -3.30
C ALA A 569 24.09 -4.64 -2.79
N LEU A 570 23.61 -4.82 -1.56
CA LEU A 570 22.67 -3.89 -0.91
C LEU A 570 23.37 -2.55 -0.62
N THR A 571 24.56 -2.61 -0.03
CA THR A 571 25.37 -1.40 0.22
C THR A 571 25.63 -0.62 -1.08
N SER A 572 25.85 -1.34 -2.19
CA SER A 572 26.01 -0.73 -3.51
C SER A 572 24.78 0.07 -3.94
N MET A 573 23.57 -0.46 -3.71
CA MET A 573 22.32 0.26 -4.04
C MET A 573 22.08 1.49 -3.15
N HIS A 574 22.35 1.41 -1.84
CA HIS A 574 22.29 2.58 -0.96
C HIS A 574 23.25 3.70 -1.43
N ASN A 575 24.48 3.34 -1.84
CA ASN A 575 25.44 4.30 -2.40
C ASN A 575 24.91 4.98 -3.67
N ILE A 576 24.22 4.23 -4.54
CA ILE A 576 23.64 4.77 -5.78
C ILE A 576 22.57 5.83 -5.47
N PHE A 577 21.68 5.57 -4.51
CA PHE A 577 20.64 6.53 -4.14
C PHE A 577 21.16 7.75 -3.37
N LEU A 578 22.19 7.59 -2.53
CA LEU A 578 22.93 8.71 -1.92
C LEU A 578 23.50 9.64 -3.01
N ARG A 579 24.20 9.06 -4.00
CA ARG A 579 24.80 9.81 -5.10
C ARG A 579 23.73 10.53 -5.92
N GLU A 580 22.58 9.89 -6.17
CA GLU A 580 21.49 10.52 -6.92
C GLU A 580 20.94 11.76 -6.19
N HIS A 581 20.72 11.66 -4.87
CA HIS A 581 20.35 12.80 -4.04
C HIS A 581 21.38 13.93 -4.17
N ASN A 582 22.66 13.67 -3.89
CA ASN A 582 23.69 14.71 -3.93
C ASN A 582 23.92 15.28 -5.34
N ARG A 583 23.68 14.48 -6.39
CA ARG A 583 23.72 14.93 -7.79
C ARG A 583 22.58 15.89 -8.12
N ILE A 584 21.36 15.62 -7.67
CA ILE A 584 20.20 16.51 -7.85
C ILE A 584 20.36 17.76 -6.99
N ALA A 585 20.71 17.64 -5.71
CA ALA A 585 20.90 18.79 -4.80
C ALA A 585 21.91 19.81 -5.35
N ARG A 586 23.09 19.34 -5.81
CA ARG A 586 24.09 20.20 -6.47
C ARG A 586 23.55 20.91 -7.72
N LYS A 587 22.65 20.28 -8.47
CA LYS A 587 22.07 20.84 -9.69
C LYS A 587 20.95 21.84 -9.38
N LEU A 588 20.20 21.65 -8.29
CA LEU A 588 19.17 22.57 -7.82
C LEU A 588 19.79 23.81 -7.16
N GLU A 589 20.80 23.63 -6.30
CA GLU A 589 21.55 24.74 -5.68
C GLU A 589 22.09 25.72 -6.74
N LYS A 590 22.68 25.20 -7.83
CA LYS A 590 23.18 26.03 -8.93
C LYS A 590 22.09 26.75 -9.73
N ARG A 591 20.90 26.15 -9.83
CA ARG A 591 19.77 26.65 -10.63
C ARG A 591 18.88 27.62 -9.87
N ASN A 592 18.79 27.46 -8.56
CA ASN A 592 17.98 28.26 -7.65
C ASN A 592 18.87 28.88 -6.55
N PRO A 593 19.69 29.90 -6.85
CA PRO A 593 20.62 30.48 -5.87
C PRO A 593 19.94 31.11 -4.65
N SER A 594 18.63 31.38 -4.72
CA SER A 594 17.84 31.93 -3.61
C SER A 594 17.29 30.87 -2.65
N TRP A 595 17.36 29.57 -3.01
CA TRP A 595 16.90 28.51 -2.13
C TRP A 595 17.89 28.28 -1.01
N ASN A 596 17.38 28.14 0.22
CA ASN A 596 18.19 27.74 1.36
C ASN A 596 18.44 26.21 1.36
N ASP A 597 19.30 25.76 2.27
CA ASP A 597 19.64 24.34 2.44
C ASP A 597 18.40 23.45 2.57
N GLU A 598 17.48 23.82 3.48
CA GLU A 598 16.29 23.03 3.77
C GLU A 598 15.40 22.85 2.54
N ARG A 599 15.17 23.92 1.78
CA ARG A 599 14.36 23.83 0.56
C ARG A 599 15.01 22.95 -0.49
N ILE A 600 16.33 23.05 -0.68
CA ILE A 600 17.05 22.18 -1.62
C ILE A 600 16.95 20.72 -1.18
N PHE A 601 17.13 20.44 0.12
CA PHE A 601 17.02 19.09 0.67
C PHE A 601 15.62 18.50 0.45
N GLN A 602 14.56 19.23 0.80
CA GLN A 602 13.19 18.74 0.70
C GLN A 602 12.75 18.54 -0.76
N GLU A 603 13.07 19.47 -1.66
CA GLU A 603 12.78 19.29 -3.09
C GLU A 603 13.57 18.12 -3.69
N THR A 604 14.84 17.95 -3.28
CA THR A 604 15.65 16.80 -3.72
C THR A 604 15.07 15.49 -3.19
N ARG A 605 14.73 15.40 -1.90
CA ARG A 605 14.08 14.23 -1.29
C ARG A 605 12.77 13.89 -1.99
N ARG A 606 11.95 14.89 -2.29
CA ARG A 606 10.67 14.72 -2.99
C ARG A 606 10.86 14.19 -4.41
N ILE A 607 11.86 14.67 -5.16
CA ILE A 607 12.20 14.16 -6.50
C ILE A 607 12.69 12.70 -6.39
N VAL A 608 13.67 12.41 -5.54
CA VAL A 608 14.25 11.06 -5.42
C VAL A 608 13.22 10.04 -4.92
N GLY A 609 12.36 10.41 -3.97
CA GLY A 609 11.25 9.54 -3.54
C GLY A 609 10.28 9.25 -4.70
N ALA A 610 9.98 10.25 -5.53
CA ALA A 610 9.19 10.05 -6.74
C ALA A 610 9.89 9.17 -7.79
N GLU A 611 11.20 9.29 -7.96
CA GLU A 611 11.98 8.40 -8.83
C GLU A 611 11.94 6.95 -8.33
N PHE A 612 12.13 6.74 -7.02
CA PHE A 612 12.08 5.43 -6.39
C PHE A 612 10.70 4.77 -6.56
N ALA A 613 9.62 5.51 -6.25
CA ALA A 613 8.25 5.05 -6.46
C ALA A 613 7.96 4.79 -7.95
N HIS A 614 8.41 5.67 -8.86
CA HIS A 614 8.22 5.49 -10.29
C HIS A 614 8.88 4.19 -10.78
N ILE A 615 10.15 3.92 -10.41
CA ILE A 615 10.83 2.67 -10.76
C ILE A 615 10.08 1.45 -10.22
N ALA A 616 9.62 1.51 -8.96
CA ALA A 616 8.86 0.42 -8.36
C ALA A 616 7.57 0.10 -9.14
N TYR A 617 6.71 1.09 -9.42
CA TYR A 617 5.43 0.87 -10.11
C TYR A 617 5.56 0.68 -11.63
N ASN A 618 6.51 1.36 -12.28
CA ASN A 618 6.63 1.37 -13.75
C ASN A 618 7.52 0.24 -14.28
N GLU A 619 8.57 -0.16 -13.56
CA GLU A 619 9.54 -1.15 -14.03
C GLU A 619 9.50 -2.45 -13.23
N TYR A 620 9.39 -2.39 -11.90
CA TYR A 620 9.50 -3.57 -11.04
C TYR A 620 8.20 -4.38 -10.92
N LEU A 621 7.13 -3.79 -10.38
CA LEU A 621 5.85 -4.48 -10.14
C LEU A 621 5.24 -5.15 -11.39
N PRO A 622 5.32 -4.57 -12.61
CA PRO A 622 4.80 -5.24 -13.80
C PRO A 622 5.45 -6.59 -14.08
N LEU A 623 6.74 -6.76 -13.78
CA LEU A 623 7.49 -8.01 -13.96
C LEU A 623 7.06 -9.06 -12.93
N LEU A 624 6.71 -8.63 -11.72
CA LEU A 624 6.30 -9.50 -10.62
C LEU A 624 4.87 -9.99 -10.76
N LEU A 625 3.95 -9.06 -11.08
CA LEU A 625 2.51 -9.27 -10.95
C LEU A 625 1.83 -9.62 -12.28
N GLY A 626 2.47 -9.29 -13.39
CA GLY A 626 1.90 -9.41 -14.73
C GLY A 626 0.75 -8.42 -14.98
N LYS A 627 0.36 -8.26 -16.25
CA LYS A 627 -0.60 -7.23 -16.69
C LYS A 627 -1.94 -7.33 -15.98
N ARG A 628 -2.47 -8.54 -15.77
CA ARG A 628 -3.80 -8.76 -15.20
C ARG A 628 -3.94 -8.16 -13.79
N LEU A 629 -2.98 -8.42 -12.90
CA LEU A 629 -3.03 -7.89 -11.54
C LEU A 629 -2.67 -6.41 -11.49
N MET A 630 -1.73 -5.95 -12.34
CA MET A 630 -1.44 -4.52 -12.48
C MET A 630 -2.69 -3.71 -12.83
N HIS A 631 -3.55 -4.24 -13.72
CA HIS A 631 -4.85 -3.61 -14.04
C HIS A 631 -5.87 -3.77 -12.92
N LYS A 632 -6.06 -4.98 -12.38
CA LYS A 632 -7.07 -5.25 -11.33
C LYS A 632 -6.88 -4.36 -10.11
N TYR A 633 -5.64 -4.12 -9.71
CA TYR A 633 -5.28 -3.34 -8.52
C TYR A 633 -4.89 -1.89 -8.85
N ASP A 634 -5.14 -1.41 -10.08
CA ASP A 634 -4.84 -0.05 -10.51
C ASP A 634 -3.40 0.39 -10.17
N LEU A 635 -2.42 -0.47 -10.47
CA LEU A 635 -1.00 -0.25 -10.15
C LEU A 635 -0.22 0.38 -11.30
N ASN A 636 -0.80 0.45 -12.49
CA ASN A 636 -0.14 1.04 -13.64
C ASN A 636 0.13 2.54 -13.42
N THR A 637 1.28 3.00 -13.90
CA THR A 637 1.61 4.43 -13.94
C THR A 637 0.95 5.09 -15.14
N LEU A 638 0.56 6.34 -14.98
CA LEU A 638 -0.01 7.11 -16.09
C LEU A 638 1.08 7.59 -17.05
N LYS A 639 0.73 7.74 -18.33
CA LYS A 639 1.64 8.35 -19.31
C LYS A 639 1.51 9.87 -19.36
N ILE A 640 0.30 10.38 -19.11
CA ILE A 640 -0.06 11.80 -19.14
C ILE A 640 -1.11 12.05 -18.05
N GLY A 641 -1.18 13.27 -17.53
CA GLY A 641 -2.19 13.67 -16.55
C GLY A 641 -1.82 13.28 -15.12
N TYR A 642 -2.83 13.26 -14.25
CA TYR A 642 -2.69 12.97 -12.83
C TYR A 642 -3.53 11.77 -12.42
N TYR A 643 -3.07 11.08 -11.40
CA TYR A 643 -3.81 10.09 -10.65
C TYR A 643 -4.82 10.79 -9.73
N GLN A 644 -6.06 10.30 -9.71
CA GLN A 644 -7.15 10.89 -8.92
C GLN A 644 -7.76 9.90 -7.91
N GLY A 645 -7.07 8.78 -7.66
CA GLY A 645 -7.60 7.71 -6.80
C GLY A 645 -7.18 7.78 -5.33
N TYR A 646 -6.63 8.92 -4.87
CA TYR A 646 -6.29 9.08 -3.46
C TYR A 646 -7.53 8.97 -2.57
N ASP A 647 -7.42 8.18 -1.50
CA ASP A 647 -8.50 7.90 -0.55
C ASP A 647 -8.05 8.23 0.87
N ASP A 648 -8.64 9.29 1.43
CA ASP A 648 -8.33 9.80 2.77
C ASP A 648 -9.02 9.02 3.91
N GLY A 649 -9.84 8.02 3.58
CA GLY A 649 -10.35 7.01 4.52
C GLY A 649 -9.49 5.76 4.62
N CYS A 650 -8.43 5.64 3.80
CA CYS A 650 -7.64 4.42 3.69
C CYS A 650 -6.34 4.42 4.52
N ASP A 651 -5.95 3.24 5.03
CA ASP A 651 -4.70 2.99 5.74
C ASP A 651 -3.70 2.17 4.88
N ALA A 652 -2.52 2.74 4.63
CA ALA A 652 -1.43 2.10 3.88
C ALA A 652 -0.56 1.14 4.73
N SER A 653 -0.83 0.99 6.04
CA SER A 653 0.00 0.24 6.97
C SER A 653 0.35 -1.16 6.44
N ILE A 654 1.59 -1.60 6.66
CA ILE A 654 2.06 -2.87 6.12
C ILE A 654 1.32 -4.04 6.77
N SER A 655 0.89 -4.98 5.94
CA SER A 655 0.21 -6.18 6.40
C SER A 655 1.20 -7.27 6.84
N GLN A 656 0.78 -8.03 7.84
CA GLN A 656 1.50 -9.19 8.35
C GLN A 656 1.90 -10.21 7.26
N PRO A 657 0.97 -10.72 6.41
CA PRO A 657 1.35 -11.68 5.35
C PRO A 657 2.32 -11.09 4.32
N PHE A 658 2.31 -9.78 4.09
CA PHE A 658 3.29 -9.13 3.22
C PHE A 658 4.69 -9.15 3.86
N ALA A 659 4.82 -8.67 5.10
CA ALA A 659 6.11 -8.51 5.78
C ALA A 659 6.78 -9.84 6.20
N THR A 660 6.00 -10.87 6.53
CA THR A 660 6.55 -12.13 7.06
C THR A 660 6.63 -13.26 6.04
N ALA A 661 5.95 -13.14 4.88
CA ALA A 661 5.89 -14.21 3.91
C ALA A 661 5.99 -13.73 2.46
N ALA A 662 4.99 -12.99 1.94
CA ALA A 662 4.87 -12.75 0.51
C ALA A 662 6.04 -11.95 -0.06
N PHE A 663 6.44 -10.84 0.58
CA PHE A 663 7.55 -10.02 0.09
C PHE A 663 8.94 -10.59 0.40
N ARG A 664 9.00 -11.73 1.11
CA ARG A 664 10.23 -12.51 1.33
C ARG A 664 10.58 -13.44 0.16
N PHE A 665 9.83 -13.37 -0.94
CA PHE A 665 10.13 -14.12 -2.16
C PHE A 665 11.53 -13.86 -2.71
N GLY A 666 12.12 -12.69 -2.43
CA GLY A 666 13.48 -12.36 -2.83
C GLY A 666 14.50 -13.41 -2.37
N HIS A 667 14.24 -14.13 -1.28
CA HIS A 667 15.13 -15.16 -0.75
C HIS A 667 15.33 -16.37 -1.68
N THR A 668 14.36 -16.74 -2.52
CA THR A 668 14.56 -17.80 -3.54
C THR A 668 15.43 -17.30 -4.70
N LEU A 669 15.45 -15.99 -4.96
CA LEU A 669 16.20 -15.39 -6.07
C LEU A 669 17.69 -15.16 -5.78
N VAL A 670 18.14 -15.40 -4.53
CA VAL A 670 19.51 -15.13 -4.07
C VAL A 670 20.48 -16.21 -4.56
N SER A 671 21.51 -15.80 -5.27
CA SER A 671 22.70 -16.62 -5.54
C SER A 671 23.69 -16.55 -4.38
N ARG A 672 24.41 -17.65 -4.12
CA ARG A 672 25.54 -17.66 -3.17
C ARG A 672 26.67 -16.72 -3.60
N PHE A 673 26.93 -16.61 -4.90
CA PHE A 673 28.08 -15.87 -5.43
C PHE A 673 27.61 -14.67 -6.23
N PHE A 674 28.09 -13.48 -5.86
CA PHE A 674 27.88 -12.25 -6.63
C PHE A 674 29.09 -12.00 -7.54
N SER A 675 28.89 -12.20 -8.83
CA SER A 675 29.93 -12.01 -9.84
C SER A 675 30.42 -10.56 -9.89
N ARG A 676 31.67 -10.38 -10.32
CA ARG A 676 32.27 -9.08 -10.59
C ARG A 676 32.63 -8.98 -12.05
N PHE A 677 31.95 -8.10 -12.78
CA PHE A 677 32.16 -7.90 -14.21
C PHE A 677 32.83 -6.56 -14.50
N ASN A 678 33.51 -6.48 -15.63
CA ASN A 678 34.04 -5.23 -16.16
C ASN A 678 32.98 -4.50 -17.01
N ALA A 679 33.31 -3.31 -17.53
CA ALA A 679 32.38 -2.52 -18.35
C ALA A 679 31.89 -3.19 -19.65
N TYR A 680 32.45 -4.35 -20.03
CA TYR A 680 32.06 -5.15 -21.20
C TYR A 680 31.27 -6.42 -20.81
N TYR A 681 30.75 -6.50 -19.59
CA TYR A 681 30.00 -7.67 -19.09
C TYR A 681 30.83 -8.97 -19.15
N LYS A 682 32.15 -8.87 -18.95
CA LYS A 682 33.04 -10.02 -18.83
C LYS A 682 33.55 -10.13 -17.40
N ASN A 683 33.80 -11.36 -16.95
CA ASN A 683 34.44 -11.66 -15.67
C ASN A 683 35.65 -10.76 -15.47
N PHE A 684 35.64 -9.98 -14.39
CA PHE A 684 36.73 -9.07 -14.04
C PHE A 684 37.63 -9.68 -12.98
N THR A 685 37.03 -10.19 -11.90
CA THR A 685 37.72 -10.83 -10.79
C THR A 685 36.85 -11.93 -10.19
N GLU A 686 37.38 -12.65 -9.20
CA GLU A 686 36.61 -13.61 -8.42
C GLU A 686 35.31 -13.01 -7.85
N PRO A 687 34.24 -13.81 -7.77
CA PRO A 687 32.98 -13.36 -7.20
C PRO A 687 33.09 -13.13 -5.69
N VAL A 688 32.15 -12.37 -5.15
CA VAL A 688 31.95 -12.26 -3.71
C VAL A 688 31.12 -13.45 -3.23
N ASP A 689 31.68 -14.30 -2.36
CA ASP A 689 30.92 -15.33 -1.67
C ASP A 689 30.09 -14.69 -0.56
N LEU A 690 28.76 -14.80 -0.66
CA LEU A 690 27.83 -14.22 0.29
C LEU A 690 28.01 -14.78 1.70
N VAL A 691 28.35 -16.07 1.83
CA VAL A 691 28.55 -16.71 3.14
C VAL A 691 29.64 -16.01 3.95
N GLU A 692 30.71 -15.60 3.28
CA GLU A 692 31.84 -14.91 3.92
C GLU A 692 31.61 -13.40 4.03
N ASN A 693 30.58 -12.84 3.38
CA ASN A 693 30.41 -11.40 3.22
C ASN A 693 29.11 -10.82 3.80
N PHE A 694 28.36 -11.57 4.60
CA PHE A 694 27.35 -10.97 5.47
C PHE A 694 28.01 -9.99 6.47
N ASN A 695 27.40 -8.82 6.66
CA ASN A 695 27.90 -7.73 7.51
C ASN A 695 29.35 -7.32 7.23
N SER A 696 29.81 -7.52 5.99
CA SER A 696 31.17 -7.22 5.56
C SER A 696 31.13 -6.26 4.37
N VAL A 697 31.83 -5.14 4.53
CA VAL A 697 31.95 -4.10 3.50
C VAL A 697 33.29 -4.14 2.77
N GLU A 698 34.16 -5.14 3.03
CA GLU A 698 35.46 -5.31 2.35
C GLU A 698 35.34 -5.16 0.82
N ALA A 699 34.31 -5.76 0.25
CA ALA A 699 33.98 -5.71 -1.17
C ALA A 699 33.74 -4.29 -1.73
N ILE A 700 33.31 -3.35 -0.89
CA ILE A 700 33.05 -1.95 -1.24
C ILE A 700 34.35 -1.13 -1.21
N TYR A 701 35.25 -1.44 -0.28
CA TYR A 701 36.56 -0.77 -0.18
C TYR A 701 37.58 -1.29 -1.20
N ASP A 702 37.34 -2.46 -1.82
CA ASP A 702 38.27 -3.09 -2.74
C ASP A 702 38.31 -2.41 -4.12
N ALA A 703 39.05 -1.31 -4.19
CA ALA A 703 39.35 -0.57 -5.41
C ALA A 703 40.02 -1.43 -6.49
N LYS A 704 40.87 -2.40 -6.11
CA LYS A 704 41.61 -3.24 -7.07
C LYS A 704 40.68 -4.19 -7.82
N ARG A 705 39.59 -4.62 -7.17
CA ARG A 705 38.55 -5.47 -7.76
C ARG A 705 37.32 -4.70 -8.24
N GLY A 706 37.43 -3.38 -8.38
CA GLY A 706 36.41 -2.54 -9.02
C GLY A 706 35.27 -2.09 -8.11
N SER A 707 35.37 -2.30 -6.79
CA SER A 707 34.45 -1.77 -5.77
C SER A 707 32.97 -2.01 -6.14
N ILE A 708 32.13 -0.97 -6.08
CA ILE A 708 30.70 -0.98 -6.36
C ILE A 708 30.41 -1.24 -7.85
N ASP A 709 31.17 -0.62 -8.76
CA ASP A 709 30.86 -0.67 -10.20
C ASP A 709 30.92 -2.11 -10.74
N SER A 710 31.93 -2.91 -10.33
CA SER A 710 32.04 -4.29 -10.82
C SER A 710 30.96 -5.22 -10.25
N LEU A 711 30.47 -4.95 -9.04
CA LEU A 711 29.33 -5.66 -8.45
C LEU A 711 28.03 -5.32 -9.17
N LEU A 712 27.78 -4.03 -9.44
CA LEU A 712 26.59 -3.59 -10.18
C LEU A 712 26.55 -4.23 -11.57
N VAL A 713 27.65 -4.20 -12.32
CA VAL A 713 27.68 -4.86 -13.65
C VAL A 713 27.55 -6.38 -13.53
N GLY A 714 28.07 -6.98 -12.45
CA GLY A 714 27.83 -8.38 -12.13
C GLY A 714 26.35 -8.70 -12.00
N LEU A 715 25.63 -7.99 -11.13
CA LEU A 715 24.18 -8.16 -10.94
C LEU A 715 23.38 -7.94 -12.23
N LEU A 716 23.80 -6.99 -13.07
CA LEU A 716 23.17 -6.72 -14.36
C LEU A 716 23.42 -7.82 -15.39
N GLY A 717 24.58 -8.49 -15.31
CA GLY A 717 25.03 -9.46 -16.31
C GLY A 717 24.83 -10.93 -15.94
N THR A 718 24.52 -11.24 -14.68
CA THR A 718 24.26 -12.62 -14.23
C THR A 718 22.78 -12.89 -14.00
N PRO A 719 22.31 -14.12 -14.29
CA PRO A 719 20.94 -14.49 -13.98
C PRO A 719 20.69 -14.46 -12.46
N SER A 720 19.48 -14.10 -12.06
CA SER A 720 19.01 -14.42 -10.71
C SER A 720 18.83 -15.94 -10.57
N MET A 721 18.74 -16.43 -9.33
CA MET A 721 18.15 -17.75 -9.13
C MET A 721 16.68 -17.74 -9.59
N ALA A 722 16.15 -18.90 -9.98
CA ALA A 722 14.76 -19.03 -10.37
C ALA A 722 13.83 -18.78 -9.19
N PHE A 723 12.63 -18.27 -9.45
CA PHE A 723 11.56 -18.37 -8.47
C PHE A 723 11.10 -19.82 -8.44
N ASP A 724 11.45 -20.54 -7.39
CA ASP A 724 10.97 -21.89 -7.11
C ASP A 724 11.03 -22.15 -5.60
N ARG A 725 10.76 -23.39 -5.20
CA ARG A 725 10.83 -23.78 -3.78
C ARG A 725 12.26 -23.94 -3.29
N HIS A 726 13.30 -23.94 -4.13
CA HIS A 726 14.67 -24.21 -3.76
C HIS A 726 15.39 -22.94 -3.31
N ILE A 727 16.18 -23.04 -2.24
CA ILE A 727 16.87 -21.89 -1.66
C ILE A 727 18.31 -22.27 -1.32
N THR A 728 19.24 -21.37 -1.68
CA THR A 728 20.66 -21.61 -1.50
C THR A 728 21.04 -21.90 -0.04
N THR A 729 21.97 -22.84 0.14
CA THR A 729 22.59 -23.14 1.43
C THR A 729 23.25 -21.93 2.09
N ALA A 730 23.63 -20.90 1.32
CA ALA A 730 24.13 -19.64 1.88
C ALA A 730 23.13 -19.01 2.87
N LEU A 731 21.83 -19.14 2.61
CA LEU A 731 20.76 -18.63 3.48
C LEU A 731 20.20 -19.71 4.42
N ARG A 732 20.20 -20.98 4.00
CA ARG A 732 19.56 -22.08 4.74
C ARG A 732 20.44 -22.72 5.83
N ASN A 733 21.76 -22.65 5.68
CA ASN A 733 22.73 -23.31 6.57
C ASN A 733 23.82 -22.36 7.08
N HIS A 734 24.15 -21.34 6.29
CA HIS A 734 25.32 -20.48 6.52
C HIS A 734 24.95 -19.02 6.80
N LEU A 735 23.68 -18.71 7.07
CA LEU A 735 23.27 -17.34 7.37
C LEU A 735 24.05 -16.85 8.60
N PHE A 736 24.80 -15.75 8.43
CA PHE A 736 25.69 -15.19 9.44
C PHE A 736 26.69 -16.18 10.07
N GLY A 737 27.05 -17.27 9.36
CA GLY A 737 28.05 -18.21 9.85
C GLY A 737 29.37 -17.52 10.21
N ARG A 738 30.07 -18.05 11.22
CA ARG A 738 31.43 -17.61 11.57
C ARG A 738 32.39 -18.02 10.45
N ARG A 739 33.21 -17.07 9.99
CA ARG A 739 34.16 -17.31 8.89
C ARG A 739 35.12 -18.44 9.25
N GLY A 740 35.22 -19.45 8.39
CA GLY A 740 36.10 -20.60 8.60
C GLY A 740 35.67 -21.57 9.71
N GLU A 741 34.53 -21.36 10.37
CA GLU A 741 33.96 -22.29 11.37
C GLU A 741 32.76 -23.05 10.79
N PRO A 742 32.91 -24.35 10.48
CA PRO A 742 31.81 -25.16 9.95
C PRO A 742 30.63 -25.22 10.91
N LEU A 743 29.42 -25.42 10.36
CA LEU A 743 28.20 -25.69 11.13
C LEU A 743 27.79 -24.56 12.09
N SER A 744 28.38 -23.38 11.95
CA SER A 744 28.15 -22.24 12.84
C SER A 744 26.95 -21.38 12.43
N GLY A 745 26.43 -21.48 11.20
CA GLY A 745 25.40 -20.59 10.68
C GLY A 745 23.98 -20.84 11.18
N MET A 746 23.04 -20.05 10.66
CA MET A 746 21.59 -20.15 10.88
C MET A 746 20.83 -20.52 9.60
N ASP A 747 19.53 -20.77 9.75
CA ASP A 747 18.61 -21.08 8.66
C ASP A 747 17.54 -19.98 8.51
N LEU A 748 17.69 -19.13 7.50
CA LEU A 748 16.74 -18.04 7.20
C LEU A 748 15.31 -18.53 6.92
N ILE A 749 15.16 -19.74 6.39
CA ILE A 749 13.85 -20.27 6.00
C ILE A 749 13.10 -20.76 7.21
N SER A 750 13.80 -21.43 8.12
CA SER A 750 13.28 -21.72 9.46
C SER A 750 12.86 -20.42 10.17
N LEU A 751 13.67 -19.36 10.10
CA LEU A 751 13.31 -18.05 10.66
C LEU A 751 12.04 -17.45 10.01
N ASN A 752 11.88 -17.54 8.68
CA ASN A 752 10.69 -17.02 7.98
C ASN A 752 9.41 -17.72 8.44
N ILE A 753 9.43 -19.06 8.51
CA ILE A 753 8.28 -19.86 8.95
C ILE A 753 7.91 -19.53 10.40
N LEU A 754 8.91 -19.53 11.30
CA LEU A 754 8.69 -19.21 12.70
C LEU A 754 8.22 -17.76 12.90
N ARG A 755 8.74 -16.81 12.11
CA ARG A 755 8.31 -15.40 12.15
C ARG A 755 6.84 -15.27 11.74
N ALA A 756 6.40 -15.97 10.71
CA ALA A 756 4.98 -15.96 10.32
C ALA A 756 4.08 -16.56 11.42
N ARG A 757 4.50 -17.65 12.07
CA ARG A 757 3.78 -18.24 13.22
C ARG A 757 3.76 -17.30 14.43
N ASP A 758 4.88 -16.63 14.73
CA ASP A 758 5.01 -15.63 15.80
C ASP A 758 4.09 -14.41 15.58
N HIS A 759 3.92 -14.02 14.32
CA HIS A 759 3.05 -12.93 13.91
C HIS A 759 1.58 -13.35 13.72
N GLY A 760 1.21 -14.59 14.10
CA GLY A 760 -0.18 -15.06 13.98
C GLY A 760 -0.71 -15.03 12.54
N VAL A 761 0.14 -15.26 11.54
CA VAL A 761 -0.29 -15.25 10.13
C VAL A 761 -1.08 -16.51 9.81
N GLN A 762 -2.21 -16.32 9.13
CA GLN A 762 -3.08 -17.42 8.71
C GLN A 762 -2.36 -18.39 7.74
N PRO A 763 -2.71 -19.69 7.75
CA PRO A 763 -2.16 -20.67 6.82
C PRO A 763 -2.40 -20.32 5.34
N TYR A 764 -1.59 -20.93 4.49
CA TYR A 764 -1.61 -20.74 3.03
C TYR A 764 -3.01 -20.91 2.42
N ASN A 765 -3.75 -21.95 2.81
CA ASN A 765 -5.05 -22.26 2.21
C ASN A 765 -6.11 -21.15 2.46
N THR A 766 -6.03 -20.49 3.61
CA THR A 766 -6.88 -19.34 3.93
C THR A 766 -6.60 -18.16 3.00
N PHE A 767 -5.32 -17.92 2.68
CA PHE A 767 -4.94 -16.85 1.73
C PHE A 767 -5.27 -17.18 0.28
N ARG A 768 -5.25 -18.46 -0.14
CA ARG A 768 -5.79 -18.85 -1.45
C ARG A 768 -7.26 -18.44 -1.60
N LYS A 769 -8.05 -18.72 -0.55
CA LYS A 769 -9.47 -18.32 -0.50
C LYS A 769 -9.63 -16.80 -0.51
N PHE A 770 -8.86 -16.08 0.31
CA PHE A 770 -8.85 -14.60 0.31
C PHE A 770 -8.55 -14.02 -1.09
N CYS A 771 -7.61 -14.63 -1.81
CA CYS A 771 -7.23 -14.21 -3.17
C CYS A 771 -8.20 -14.65 -4.27
N GLY A 772 -9.31 -15.32 -3.93
CA GLY A 772 -10.32 -15.78 -4.88
C GLY A 772 -9.90 -16.99 -5.73
N ILE A 773 -8.86 -17.71 -5.32
CA ILE A 773 -8.40 -18.95 -5.97
C ILE A 773 -9.22 -20.15 -5.46
N GLY A 774 -9.76 -20.04 -4.24
CA GLY A 774 -10.49 -21.10 -3.56
C GLY A 774 -9.61 -21.87 -2.57
N ALA A 775 -10.23 -22.47 -1.56
CA ALA A 775 -9.53 -23.33 -0.61
C ALA A 775 -9.44 -24.75 -1.19
N ALA A 776 -8.24 -25.35 -1.14
CA ALA A 776 -8.09 -26.79 -1.34
C ALA A 776 -8.80 -27.54 -0.21
N LYS A 777 -9.43 -28.67 -0.54
CA LYS A 777 -10.00 -29.60 0.44
C LYS A 777 -8.99 -30.68 0.80
N ASP A 778 -8.16 -31.07 -0.16
CA ASP A 778 -7.07 -32.01 0.03
C ASP A 778 -5.85 -31.65 -0.82
N PHE A 779 -4.75 -32.40 -0.64
CA PHE A 779 -3.49 -32.11 -1.33
C PHE A 779 -3.59 -32.26 -2.86
N SER A 780 -4.49 -33.08 -3.40
CA SER A 780 -4.63 -33.26 -4.85
C SER A 780 -5.20 -32.03 -5.53
N ASP A 781 -6.03 -31.24 -4.84
CA ASP A 781 -6.53 -29.95 -5.33
C ASP A 781 -5.41 -28.94 -5.61
N LEU A 782 -4.23 -29.10 -4.99
CA LEU A 782 -3.06 -28.23 -5.19
C LEU A 782 -2.33 -28.48 -6.50
N LEU A 783 -2.61 -29.59 -7.21
CA LEU A 783 -1.92 -29.92 -8.48
C LEU A 783 -2.23 -28.94 -9.61
N THR A 784 -3.30 -28.15 -9.47
CA THR A 784 -3.66 -27.10 -10.41
C THR A 784 -2.59 -26.00 -10.42
N GLU A 785 -2.16 -25.54 -9.24
CA GLU A 785 -1.18 -24.45 -9.10
C GLU A 785 0.24 -24.93 -8.81
N MET A 786 0.45 -26.16 -8.33
CA MET A 786 1.74 -26.67 -7.85
C MET A 786 2.22 -27.90 -8.64
N ASN A 787 3.53 -28.07 -8.77
CA ASN A 787 4.09 -29.30 -9.34
C ASN A 787 3.84 -30.50 -8.42
N GLU A 788 3.69 -31.70 -9.00
CA GLU A 788 3.43 -32.94 -8.25
C GLU A 788 4.48 -33.19 -7.16
N SER A 789 5.75 -32.93 -7.46
CA SER A 789 6.84 -33.08 -6.47
C SER A 789 6.71 -32.13 -5.27
N ALA A 790 6.17 -30.93 -5.46
CA ALA A 790 5.90 -29.98 -4.38
C ALA A 790 4.71 -30.45 -3.53
N VAL A 791 3.63 -30.91 -4.17
CA VAL A 791 2.45 -31.46 -3.50
C VAL A 791 2.80 -32.71 -2.66
N VAL A 792 3.60 -33.63 -3.22
CA VAL A 792 4.08 -34.81 -2.51
C VAL A 792 4.91 -34.42 -1.29
N ALA A 793 5.80 -33.43 -1.43
CA ALA A 793 6.62 -32.96 -0.32
C ALA A 793 5.76 -32.30 0.78
N LEU A 794 4.79 -31.44 0.42
CA LEU A 794 3.85 -30.84 1.38
C LEU A 794 3.01 -31.90 2.11
N ARG A 795 2.47 -32.88 1.37
CA ARG A 795 1.69 -34.01 1.93
C ARG A 795 2.51 -34.88 2.88
N SER A 796 3.83 -34.97 2.68
CA SER A 796 4.70 -35.72 3.59
C SER A 796 4.94 -35.02 4.93
N LEU A 797 4.69 -33.71 5.01
CA LEU A 797 4.98 -32.87 6.18
C LEU A 797 3.73 -32.45 6.95
N TYR A 798 2.70 -32.02 6.24
CA TYR A 798 1.48 -31.48 6.82
C TYR A 798 0.37 -32.53 6.81
N LYS A 799 -0.44 -32.56 7.88
CA LYS A 799 -1.57 -33.49 7.98
C LYS A 799 -2.73 -33.10 7.07
N THR A 800 -2.96 -31.80 6.93
CA THR A 800 -4.02 -31.23 6.09
C THR A 800 -3.49 -30.04 5.30
N VAL A 801 -4.18 -29.66 4.23
CA VAL A 801 -3.85 -28.46 3.45
C VAL A 801 -4.07 -27.17 4.24
N ASP A 802 -4.93 -27.20 5.25
CA ASP A 802 -5.19 -26.07 6.14
C ASP A 802 -4.04 -25.79 7.12
N ASP A 803 -3.08 -26.71 7.23
CA ASP A 803 -1.94 -26.55 8.14
C ASP A 803 -0.71 -25.89 7.48
N ILE A 804 -0.68 -25.80 6.16
CA ILE A 804 0.48 -25.34 5.39
C ILE A 804 0.82 -23.89 5.78
N ASP A 805 2.01 -23.65 6.32
CA ASP A 805 2.45 -22.28 6.61
C ASP A 805 2.52 -21.45 5.33
N LEU A 806 2.22 -20.15 5.43
CA LEU A 806 2.07 -19.29 4.26
C LEU A 806 3.32 -19.29 3.35
N PHE A 807 4.50 -19.00 3.89
CA PHE A 807 5.74 -18.91 3.10
C PHE A 807 6.06 -20.17 2.26
N PRO A 808 6.14 -21.40 2.84
CA PRO A 808 6.38 -22.60 2.05
C PRO A 808 5.24 -22.92 1.08
N GLY A 809 3.99 -22.60 1.41
CA GLY A 809 2.87 -22.73 0.49
C GLY A 809 3.01 -21.84 -0.75
N LEU A 810 3.36 -20.57 -0.54
CA LEU A 810 3.53 -19.59 -1.63
C LEU A 810 4.67 -19.98 -2.59
N LEU A 811 5.81 -20.47 -2.10
CA LEU A 811 6.94 -20.87 -2.95
C LEU A 811 6.73 -22.19 -3.69
N CYS A 812 5.74 -23.00 -3.30
CA CYS A 812 5.39 -24.23 -4.00
C CYS A 812 4.48 -24.00 -5.22
N GLU A 813 3.83 -22.83 -5.32
CA GLU A 813 3.03 -22.46 -6.49
C GLU A 813 3.90 -22.14 -7.72
N ARG A 814 3.39 -22.46 -8.90
CA ARG A 814 4.00 -22.09 -10.18
C ARG A 814 3.77 -20.59 -10.45
N PRO A 815 4.77 -19.85 -10.98
CA PRO A 815 4.58 -18.49 -11.48
C PRO A 815 3.43 -18.37 -12.48
N MET A 816 2.72 -17.24 -12.46
CA MET A 816 1.70 -16.95 -13.46
C MET A 816 2.34 -16.68 -14.84
N GLU A 817 1.59 -16.92 -15.92
CA GLU A 817 2.04 -16.58 -17.26
C GLU A 817 2.38 -15.09 -17.39
N GLY A 818 3.60 -14.81 -17.86
CA GLY A 818 4.09 -13.44 -18.05
C GLY A 818 4.42 -12.68 -16.75
N ALA A 819 4.50 -13.37 -15.61
CA ALA A 819 4.86 -12.81 -14.31
C ALA A 819 5.94 -13.65 -13.62
N LEU A 820 6.73 -13.04 -12.73
CA LEU A 820 7.69 -13.78 -11.91
C LEU A 820 7.00 -14.54 -10.77
N LEU A 821 5.89 -14.02 -10.26
CA LEU A 821 5.28 -14.52 -9.03
C LEU A 821 4.04 -15.38 -9.26
N PRO A 822 3.76 -16.32 -8.34
CA PRO A 822 2.59 -17.16 -8.39
C PRO A 822 1.33 -16.43 -7.91
N PRO A 823 0.12 -16.94 -8.21
CA PRO A 823 -1.12 -16.19 -8.05
C PRO A 823 -1.43 -15.74 -6.62
N THR A 824 -1.23 -16.58 -5.60
CA THR A 824 -1.54 -16.20 -4.20
C THR A 824 -0.55 -15.16 -3.69
N MET A 825 0.74 -15.33 -4.00
CA MET A 825 1.78 -14.39 -3.59
C MET A 825 1.61 -13.03 -4.28
N ALA A 826 1.37 -13.04 -5.59
CA ALA A 826 1.17 -11.84 -6.38
C ALA A 826 -0.08 -11.08 -5.94
N CYS A 827 -1.15 -11.77 -5.53
CA CYS A 827 -2.35 -11.16 -4.94
C CYS A 827 -2.03 -10.38 -3.65
N ILE A 828 -1.30 -10.97 -2.70
CA ILE A 828 -0.93 -10.29 -1.43
C ILE A 828 -0.04 -9.08 -1.69
N ILE A 829 0.92 -9.20 -2.60
CA ILE A 829 1.81 -8.08 -2.97
C ILE A 829 1.02 -6.97 -3.69
N ALA A 830 0.14 -7.33 -4.63
CA ALA A 830 -0.69 -6.36 -5.34
C ALA A 830 -1.65 -5.63 -4.39
N GLU A 831 -2.23 -6.33 -3.42
CA GLU A 831 -3.06 -5.74 -2.35
C GLU A 831 -2.28 -4.69 -1.55
N GLN A 832 -1.06 -5.02 -1.10
CA GLN A 832 -0.26 -4.09 -0.31
C GLN A 832 0.16 -2.86 -1.13
N PHE A 833 0.69 -3.04 -2.34
CA PHE A 833 1.09 -1.92 -3.18
C PHE A 833 -0.12 -1.09 -3.66
N HIS A 834 -1.30 -1.69 -3.79
CA HIS A 834 -2.52 -0.93 -4.04
C HIS A 834 -2.80 0.06 -2.92
N ARG A 835 -2.75 -0.37 -1.65
CA ARG A 835 -2.94 0.53 -0.51
C ARG A 835 -1.81 1.56 -0.39
N ILE A 836 -0.56 1.18 -0.62
CA ILE A 836 0.56 2.13 -0.61
C ILE A 836 0.36 3.23 -1.67
N LYS A 837 -0.15 2.90 -2.88
CA LYS A 837 -0.46 3.90 -3.91
C LYS A 837 -1.69 4.74 -3.56
N LYS A 838 -2.80 4.08 -3.23
CA LYS A 838 -4.13 4.69 -3.09
C LYS A 838 -4.24 5.56 -1.84
N CYS A 839 -3.53 5.22 -0.78
CA CYS A 839 -3.72 5.83 0.55
C CYS A 839 -2.58 6.81 0.88
N ASP A 840 -1.75 7.15 -0.11
CA ASP A 840 -0.63 8.08 0.01
C ASP A 840 -0.94 9.42 -0.64
N ARG A 841 -1.16 10.44 0.20
CA ARG A 841 -1.45 11.83 -0.21
C ARG A 841 -0.35 12.43 -1.09
N PHE A 842 0.87 11.92 -0.94
CA PHE A 842 2.05 12.40 -1.63
C PHE A 842 2.51 11.44 -2.74
N TYR A 843 1.68 10.46 -3.14
CA TYR A 843 1.95 9.63 -4.31
C TYR A 843 2.28 10.52 -5.50
N TYR A 844 3.38 10.25 -6.20
CA TYR A 844 4.00 11.24 -7.09
C TYR A 844 3.13 11.66 -8.29
N GLU A 845 2.13 10.86 -8.69
CA GLU A 845 1.20 11.21 -9.78
C GLU A 845 -0.08 11.92 -9.31
N ASN A 846 -0.28 12.11 -8.01
CA ASN A 846 -1.54 12.60 -7.44
C ASN A 846 -1.87 14.05 -7.89
N ASP A 847 -3.15 14.41 -7.93
CA ASP A 847 -3.65 15.70 -8.43
C ASP A 847 -3.89 16.77 -7.35
N LEU A 848 -3.65 16.41 -6.09
CA LEU A 848 -3.88 17.26 -4.93
C LEU A 848 -3.06 18.55 -4.99
N HIS A 849 -3.72 19.69 -4.80
CA HIS A 849 -3.12 21.00 -5.00
C HIS A 849 -1.81 21.22 -4.23
N ALA A 850 -1.77 20.82 -2.95
CA ALA A 850 -0.63 21.02 -2.07
C ALA A 850 0.57 20.13 -2.40
N THR A 851 0.34 18.88 -2.84
CA THR A 851 1.40 17.85 -2.95
C THR A 851 1.76 17.48 -4.39
N ARG A 852 0.98 17.90 -5.38
CA ARG A 852 1.21 17.55 -6.80
C ARG A 852 2.48 18.18 -7.35
N PHE A 853 3.16 17.45 -8.23
CA PHE A 853 4.10 18.05 -9.17
C PHE A 853 3.34 18.78 -10.28
N SER A 854 3.93 19.81 -10.88
CA SER A 854 3.37 20.38 -12.11
C SER A 854 3.40 19.34 -13.24
N PRO A 855 2.58 19.48 -14.30
CA PRO A 855 2.56 18.49 -15.39
C PRO A 855 3.93 18.37 -16.08
N LYS A 856 4.69 19.47 -16.14
CA LYS A 856 6.03 19.48 -16.72
C LYS A 856 7.02 18.71 -15.84
N GLN A 857 7.00 18.93 -14.53
CA GLN A 857 7.82 18.19 -13.57
C GLN A 857 7.50 16.70 -13.59
N LEU A 858 6.21 16.34 -13.56
CA LEU A 858 5.76 14.95 -13.59
C LEU A 858 6.20 14.23 -14.88
N ASN A 859 6.14 14.91 -16.02
CA ASN A 859 6.64 14.38 -17.29
C ASN A 859 8.17 14.18 -17.31
N GLU A 860 8.94 14.90 -16.49
CA GLU A 860 10.37 14.63 -16.33
C GLU A 860 10.61 13.39 -15.45
N ILE A 861 9.87 13.23 -14.36
CA ILE A 861 9.97 12.05 -13.47
C ILE A 861 9.61 10.76 -14.24
N ARG A 862 8.58 10.80 -15.09
CA ARG A 862 8.16 9.65 -15.91
C ARG A 862 9.19 9.15 -16.95
N LYS A 863 10.29 9.89 -17.15
CA LYS A 863 11.40 9.45 -18.02
C LYS A 863 12.41 8.57 -17.29
N VAL A 864 12.37 8.57 -15.96
CA VAL A 864 13.35 7.91 -15.12
C VAL A 864 13.21 6.40 -15.25
N THR A 865 14.35 5.77 -15.42
CA THR A 865 14.52 4.31 -15.35
C THR A 865 15.66 3.99 -14.40
N LEU A 866 15.67 2.82 -13.79
CA LEU A 866 16.79 2.39 -12.96
C LEU A 866 18.10 2.34 -13.78
N ALA A 867 18.03 2.04 -15.08
CA ALA A 867 19.17 2.14 -15.99
C ALA A 867 19.73 3.58 -16.06
N SER A 868 18.87 4.57 -16.27
CA SER A 868 19.27 5.99 -16.33
C SER A 868 19.88 6.48 -15.01
N LEU A 869 19.36 5.99 -13.88
CA LEU A 869 19.84 6.32 -12.54
C LEU A 869 21.22 5.70 -12.29
N LEU A 870 21.42 4.43 -12.65
CA LEU A 870 22.73 3.78 -12.57
C LEU A 870 23.76 4.47 -13.47
N CYS A 871 23.40 4.83 -14.71
CA CYS A 871 24.27 5.59 -15.60
C CYS A 871 24.71 6.94 -15.01
N ALA A 872 23.83 7.63 -14.29
CA ALA A 872 24.12 8.95 -13.71
C ALA A 872 25.01 8.88 -12.46
N ASN A 873 25.09 7.73 -11.78
CA ASN A 873 25.68 7.58 -10.44
C ASN A 873 26.75 6.48 -10.33
N SER A 874 27.13 5.87 -11.45
CA SER A 874 28.17 4.83 -11.53
C SER A 874 29.12 5.10 -12.69
N ARG A 875 30.12 4.23 -12.88
CA ARG A 875 31.05 4.30 -14.03
C ARG A 875 30.65 3.40 -15.20
N ILE A 876 29.42 2.89 -15.18
CA ILE A 876 28.89 2.05 -16.26
C ILE A 876 28.75 2.91 -17.52
N LEU A 877 29.29 2.42 -18.64
CA LEU A 877 29.23 3.13 -19.93
C LEU A 877 28.13 2.62 -20.85
N LYS A 878 27.81 1.33 -20.74
CA LYS A 878 26.75 0.65 -21.49
C LYS A 878 25.90 -0.18 -20.54
N ILE A 879 24.58 -0.04 -20.66
CA ILE A 879 23.62 -0.74 -19.82
C ILE A 879 22.38 -1.12 -20.63
N GLN A 880 21.78 -2.25 -20.29
CA GLN A 880 20.51 -2.66 -20.89
C GLN A 880 19.37 -1.72 -20.45
N PRO A 881 18.39 -1.41 -21.31
CA PRO A 881 17.28 -0.52 -20.97
C PRO A 881 16.45 -0.99 -19.76
N ASN A 882 16.12 -2.28 -19.68
CA ASN A 882 15.47 -2.86 -18.50
C ASN A 882 16.49 -3.68 -17.71
N VAL A 883 16.95 -3.11 -16.59
CA VAL A 883 18.02 -3.68 -15.76
C VAL A 883 17.61 -4.95 -15.02
N PHE A 884 16.31 -5.19 -14.86
CA PHE A 884 15.80 -6.40 -14.23
C PHE A 884 15.83 -7.61 -15.15
N LEU A 885 15.95 -7.38 -16.46
CA LEU A 885 16.13 -8.42 -17.46
C LEU A 885 17.61 -8.59 -17.77
N LEU A 886 18.00 -9.80 -18.15
CA LEU A 886 19.32 -10.07 -18.69
C LEU A 886 19.54 -9.26 -19.98
N PRO A 887 20.77 -8.84 -20.27
CA PRO A 887 21.11 -8.25 -21.55
C PRO A 887 20.92 -9.30 -22.66
N ASP A 888 20.35 -8.91 -23.78
CA ASP A 888 20.21 -9.75 -24.98
C ASP A 888 20.57 -8.97 -26.25
N GLU A 889 20.79 -9.67 -27.36
CA GLU A 889 21.29 -9.07 -28.61
C GLU A 889 20.25 -8.28 -29.41
N PHE A 890 18.96 -8.33 -29.05
CA PHE A 890 17.87 -7.77 -29.86
C PHE A 890 16.92 -6.83 -29.11
N VAL A 891 16.42 -7.22 -27.94
CA VAL A 891 15.29 -6.56 -27.24
C VAL A 891 15.77 -5.73 -26.04
N ASN A 892 16.84 -6.15 -25.37
CA ASN A 892 17.41 -5.52 -24.18
C ASN A 892 18.92 -5.29 -24.32
N VAL A 893 19.34 -4.77 -25.49
CA VAL A 893 20.75 -4.57 -25.85
C VAL A 893 21.44 -3.54 -24.95
N PRO A 894 22.60 -3.86 -24.34
CA PRO A 894 23.42 -2.87 -23.65
C PRO A 894 23.74 -1.67 -24.54
N THR A 895 23.14 -0.52 -24.19
CA THR A 895 23.20 0.72 -24.97
C THR A 895 24.01 1.76 -24.21
N SER A 896 24.64 2.70 -24.93
CA SER A 896 25.41 3.77 -24.31
C SER A 896 24.58 4.58 -23.31
N CYS A 897 25.15 4.86 -22.14
CA CYS A 897 24.54 5.72 -21.12
C CYS A 897 24.15 7.11 -21.65
N ALA A 898 24.82 7.60 -22.71
CA ALA A 898 24.50 8.88 -23.34
C ALA A 898 23.10 8.92 -24.01
N HIS A 899 22.49 7.76 -24.29
CA HIS A 899 21.15 7.69 -24.90
C HIS A 899 20.02 7.71 -23.86
N PHE A 900 20.32 7.50 -22.58
CA PHE A 900 19.31 7.54 -21.54
C PHE A 900 18.94 8.99 -21.23
N LYS A 901 17.64 9.26 -21.19
CA LYS A 901 17.13 10.58 -20.81
C LYS A 901 17.25 10.73 -19.29
N HIS A 902 17.66 11.91 -18.85
CA HIS A 902 17.68 12.28 -17.44
C HIS A 902 16.63 13.35 -17.17
N VAL A 903 16.22 13.46 -15.90
CA VAL A 903 15.30 14.52 -15.44
C VAL A 903 15.86 15.89 -15.81
N ASN A 904 15.09 16.66 -16.57
CA ASN A 904 15.41 18.06 -16.82
C ASN A 904 14.98 18.92 -15.62
N LEU A 905 15.94 19.22 -14.74
CA LEU A 905 15.73 20.05 -13.55
C LEU A 905 15.42 21.53 -13.85
N ASP A 906 15.44 21.96 -15.11
CA ASP A 906 14.98 23.30 -15.48
C ASP A 906 13.47 23.50 -15.20
N GLN A 907 12.72 22.41 -15.04
CA GLN A 907 11.30 22.46 -14.62
C GLN A 907 11.11 22.74 -13.12
N TRP A 908 12.20 22.78 -12.33
CA TRP A 908 12.21 23.15 -10.91
C TRP A 908 12.87 24.51 -10.66
N ILE A 909 13.11 25.30 -11.71
CA ILE A 909 13.63 26.66 -11.56
C ILE A 909 12.50 27.58 -11.07
N ASP A 910 12.66 28.14 -9.88
CA ASP A 910 11.89 29.30 -9.47
C ASP A 910 12.34 30.48 -10.32
N ARG A 911 11.40 31.09 -11.04
CA ARG A 911 11.66 32.33 -11.78
C ARG A 911 11.22 33.51 -10.91
N PRO A 912 12.11 34.09 -10.08
CA PRO A 912 11.78 35.31 -9.34
C PRO A 912 11.60 36.52 -10.26
N LEU A 913 12.02 36.39 -11.53
CA LEU A 913 12.08 37.45 -12.53
C LEU A 913 11.72 36.87 -13.91
N CYS A 914 11.02 37.65 -14.73
CA CYS A 914 10.75 37.34 -16.13
C CYS A 914 11.43 38.37 -17.02
N TYR A 915 12.00 37.90 -18.13
CA TYR A 915 12.60 38.74 -19.16
C TYR A 915 11.67 38.82 -20.37
N VAL A 916 11.33 40.04 -20.79
CA VAL A 916 10.59 40.31 -22.03
C VAL A 916 11.35 41.37 -22.82
N GLY A 917 12.08 40.94 -23.86
CA GLY A 917 13.05 41.81 -24.53
C GLY A 917 14.16 42.24 -23.56
N ASN A 918 14.34 43.54 -23.39
CA ASN A 918 15.30 44.12 -22.42
C ASN A 918 14.66 44.46 -21.06
N THR A 919 13.36 44.18 -20.87
CA THR A 919 12.62 44.53 -19.66
C THR A 919 12.62 43.38 -18.67
N VAL A 920 13.03 43.67 -17.43
CA VAL A 920 12.98 42.75 -16.30
C VAL A 920 11.74 43.04 -15.46
N ILE A 921 10.94 42.00 -15.21
CA ILE A 921 9.68 42.06 -14.48
C ILE A 921 9.79 41.16 -13.25
N LEU A 922 9.58 41.68 -12.05
CA LEU A 922 9.58 40.89 -10.80
C LEU A 922 8.37 39.97 -10.75
N LEU A 923 8.49 38.84 -10.04
CA LEU A 923 7.37 37.92 -9.80
C LEU A 923 6.15 38.68 -9.25
N ASP A 924 4.98 38.41 -9.84
CA ASP A 924 3.67 39.05 -9.61
C ASP A 924 3.60 40.56 -9.97
N GLU A 925 4.68 41.12 -10.51
CA GLU A 925 4.70 42.47 -11.07
C GLU A 925 4.16 42.47 -12.50
N THR A 926 3.41 43.50 -12.85
CA THR A 926 2.99 43.77 -14.23
C THR A 926 3.71 45.00 -14.75
N LYS A 927 4.48 44.86 -15.83
CA LYS A 927 5.15 45.98 -16.52
C LYS A 927 4.67 46.11 -17.96
N ARG A 928 4.59 47.35 -18.42
CA ARG A 928 4.43 47.66 -19.84
C ARG A 928 5.76 47.42 -20.55
N VAL A 929 5.79 46.47 -21.46
CA VAL A 929 7.02 46.02 -22.16
C VAL A 929 7.17 46.68 -23.53
N SER A 930 6.07 47.21 -24.07
CA SER A 930 6.03 47.96 -25.33
C SER A 930 4.86 48.97 -25.28
N PRO A 931 4.77 49.91 -26.24
CA PRO A 931 3.74 50.93 -26.21
C PRO A 931 2.30 50.38 -26.24
N CYS A 932 2.03 49.15 -26.65
CA CYS A 932 0.70 48.54 -26.62
C CYS A 932 0.64 47.15 -25.95
N GLN A 933 1.66 46.77 -25.17
CA GLN A 933 1.68 45.47 -24.50
C GLN A 933 2.17 45.59 -23.05
N SER A 934 1.47 44.92 -22.14
CA SER A 934 1.89 44.72 -20.75
C SER A 934 2.07 43.25 -20.46
N CYS A 935 3.10 42.92 -19.69
CA CYS A 935 3.35 41.56 -19.25
C CYS A 935 3.37 41.49 -17.73
N THR A 936 2.73 40.47 -17.19
CA THR A 936 2.80 40.08 -15.78
C THR A 936 3.80 38.94 -15.66
N CYS A 937 4.79 39.06 -14.78
CA CYS A 937 5.64 37.92 -14.48
C CYS A 937 4.91 37.00 -13.51
N THR A 938 4.74 35.75 -13.87
CA THR A 938 4.17 34.73 -13.00
C THR A 938 5.22 33.66 -12.74
N SER A 939 4.98 32.79 -11.75
CA SER A 939 5.82 31.61 -11.51
C SER A 939 5.92 30.68 -12.73
N LYS A 940 4.98 30.80 -13.68
CA LYS A 940 4.96 30.07 -14.97
C LYS A 940 5.70 30.79 -16.12
N GLY A 941 6.22 32.00 -15.90
CA GLY A 941 6.82 32.88 -16.91
C GLY A 941 6.03 34.18 -17.14
N SER A 942 6.45 34.99 -18.11
CA SER A 942 5.75 36.23 -18.48
C SER A 942 4.46 35.93 -19.25
N GLN A 943 3.35 36.46 -18.75
CA GLN A 943 2.06 36.45 -19.43
C GLN A 943 1.78 37.86 -19.96
N CYS A 944 1.73 38.00 -21.28
CA CYS A 944 1.58 39.30 -21.93
C CYS A 944 0.19 39.50 -22.50
N ALA A 945 -0.42 40.64 -22.21
CA ALA A 945 -1.70 41.07 -22.73
C ALA A 945 -1.56 42.37 -23.52
N THR A 946 -2.38 42.52 -24.54
CA THR A 946 -2.47 43.76 -25.32
C THR A 946 -3.20 44.83 -24.51
N ILE A 947 -2.63 46.03 -24.46
CA ILE A 947 -3.26 47.20 -23.87
C ILE A 947 -4.18 47.82 -24.90
N THR A 948 -5.44 48.05 -24.55
CA THR A 948 -6.40 48.75 -25.42
C THR A 948 -6.07 50.24 -25.52
N ILE A 949 -5.80 50.72 -26.72
CA ILE A 949 -5.47 52.12 -26.99
C ILE A 949 -6.71 52.84 -27.53
N ARG A 950 -7.23 53.79 -26.76
CA ARG A 950 -8.39 54.61 -27.15
C ARG A 950 -8.02 55.84 -27.98
N ASN A 951 -6.79 56.33 -27.83
CA ASN A 951 -6.29 57.49 -28.54
C ASN A 951 -4.86 57.23 -29.01
N CYS A 952 -4.73 56.86 -30.27
CA CYS A 952 -3.44 56.57 -30.89
C CYS A 952 -2.56 57.82 -31.08
N ILE A 953 -3.14 59.03 -31.14
CA ILE A 953 -2.37 60.28 -31.22
C ILE A 953 -1.61 60.53 -29.92
N ALA A 954 -2.20 60.18 -28.78
CA ALA A 954 -1.56 60.32 -27.47
C ALA A 954 -0.32 59.43 -27.31
N LEU A 955 -0.24 58.29 -28.02
CA LEU A 955 0.96 57.43 -27.99
C LEU A 955 2.20 58.14 -28.56
N PHE A 956 2.06 58.96 -29.62
CA PHE A 956 3.18 59.69 -30.21
C PHE A 956 3.78 60.75 -29.29
N SER A 957 3.06 61.17 -28.25
CA SER A 957 3.58 62.08 -27.23
C SER A 957 4.44 61.38 -26.17
N GLN A 958 4.35 60.05 -26.08
CA GLN A 958 5.00 59.26 -25.02
C GLN A 958 6.04 58.27 -25.55
N TYR A 959 5.95 57.88 -26.83
CA TYR A 959 6.80 56.87 -27.44
C TYR A 959 7.26 57.32 -28.83
N LEU A 960 8.47 56.89 -29.23
CA LEU A 960 8.99 57.22 -30.55
C LEU A 960 8.19 56.49 -31.63
N PHE A 961 8.02 57.13 -32.79
CA PHE A 961 7.32 56.53 -33.94
C PHE A 961 7.87 55.14 -34.30
N ALA A 962 9.19 54.96 -34.27
CA ALA A 962 9.84 53.68 -34.55
C ALA A 962 9.48 52.58 -33.53
N GLU A 963 9.24 52.92 -32.26
CA GLU A 963 8.85 51.96 -31.22
C GLU A 963 7.39 51.52 -31.38
N ILE A 964 6.51 52.45 -31.74
CA ILE A 964 5.10 52.18 -32.03
C ILE A 964 4.97 51.29 -33.28
N MET A 965 5.76 51.57 -34.32
CA MET A 965 5.77 50.76 -35.56
C MET A 965 6.46 49.41 -35.42
N LYS A 966 7.21 49.17 -34.33
CA LYS A 966 7.79 47.85 -34.03
C LYS A 966 6.83 46.98 -33.19
N ASP A 967 5.82 47.60 -32.58
CA ASP A 967 4.79 46.93 -31.78
C ASP A 967 3.58 46.55 -32.67
N THR A 968 3.45 45.27 -33.00
CA THR A 968 2.37 44.74 -33.84
C THR A 968 0.98 45.03 -33.27
N ALA A 969 0.83 45.06 -31.95
CA ALA A 969 -0.44 45.36 -31.31
C ALA A 969 -0.81 46.85 -31.43
N CYS A 970 0.19 47.74 -31.42
CA CYS A 970 -0.02 49.15 -31.76
C CYS A 970 -0.38 49.34 -33.22
N ILE A 971 0.33 48.67 -34.14
CA ILE A 971 0.08 48.80 -35.59
C ILE A 971 -1.38 48.42 -35.91
N VAL A 972 -1.88 47.33 -35.32
CA VAL A 972 -3.26 46.89 -35.53
C VAL A 972 -4.27 47.89 -34.97
N GLN A 973 -4.10 48.35 -33.72
CA GLN A 973 -5.05 49.25 -33.08
C GLN A 973 -5.04 50.67 -33.67
N CYS A 974 -3.90 51.10 -34.19
CA CYS A 974 -3.68 52.44 -34.72
C CYS A 974 -3.54 52.47 -36.25
N ALA A 975 -3.92 51.39 -36.94
CA ALA A 975 -3.79 51.24 -38.40
C ALA A 975 -4.40 52.42 -39.17
N HIS A 976 -5.52 52.97 -38.70
CA HIS A 976 -6.22 54.11 -39.31
C HIS A 976 -5.38 55.40 -39.39
N LEU A 977 -4.31 55.54 -38.59
CA LEU A 977 -3.39 56.69 -38.65
C LEU A 977 -2.21 56.46 -39.59
N PHE A 978 -1.79 55.21 -39.80
CA PHE A 978 -0.63 54.87 -40.64
C PHE A 978 -1.00 54.59 -42.09
N TRP A 979 -2.22 54.12 -42.32
CA TRP A 979 -2.72 53.71 -43.63
C TRP A 979 -3.81 54.69 -44.07
N LYS A 980 -3.45 55.97 -44.27
CA LYS A 980 -4.24 56.79 -45.20
C LYS A 980 -3.81 56.42 -46.61
N SER A 981 -4.71 55.81 -47.37
CA SER A 981 -4.58 55.81 -48.83
C SER A 981 -4.52 57.25 -49.31
N THR A 982 -3.67 57.48 -50.31
CA THR A 982 -3.65 58.63 -51.23
C THR A 982 -4.97 59.37 -51.35
#